data_AF-A0A7W3JFQ8-F1
#
_entry.id   AF-A0A7W3JFQ8-F1
#
_cell.length_a   1.000
_cell.length_b   1.000
_cell.length_c   1.000
_cell.angle_alpha   90.00
_cell.angle_beta   90.00
_cell.angle_gamma   90.00
#
_symmetry.space_group_name_H-M   'P 1'
#
loop_
_entity.id
_entity.type
_entity.pdbx_description
1 polymer ?
#
loop_
_entity_poly.entity_id
_entity_poly.type
_entity_poly.pdbx_seq_one_letter_code
_entity_poly.pdbx_strand_id
1 'polypeptide(L)'
;MTRADSALTSARPDSAIPDLVSRSEPTLVPTRDAYTVMSPAWRLAAAGLVWLTLLVIGLGFATQASILREAAVPVFLLLELGIAPTLLAAPMRASRFTLVAVVTSLASTVLIGSAMSRTHVWQPAELMTTVTMVTIVLLTTATVREAMTLGLDRAARLDAAARSSATVDQVEGSADPDAEEARLVALRRRPWVPIATAVGLVLVIASSLLVRSDPTPGGLVSLEGPGWFVGMALLVAAAAFALATHRSPALPLTVLSGVVVLSQAIVYGTPTMVSAARHVGIIDSIRVNGGVTLGQDIFQSWAGLFSGVAWVADVAGIRDVMVIATWWPVMITPMIAIAATVLARRFLAHDGRAWFAGSLFALTLTLNTIYFSPQSLGIVLALCILALALGAGRPSGPTSFAATSRAAAPGELIADGDPAHSARPRASGVVGWWRLGAILALGCTLAITHQISPYLTTAALGVFVVFRLVRPWWTPVLVVGPALLWAAANRSVLGTFITPAAAGNVLDNAAPPVHDGATLAKPLVNTLAFGLPAAVLVLVGVAALAAFLVHRKGRQQWALVLAAASPVSLIVATNYGAEGIFRVTLFAAPWLCILAAMLPWPQRLTRRATTTAVAAVLVVVVGVNVYGNTALDWNRVASADTTRATLAFETEAPAGSALLVPGNGNATPGARTAKYSELQYVPRDSLGGYADTGPGYDAEADERELTREFALGWEATDYYVIVSDVLGAYDERYGFQSYADYERLGRAFAGDVRWQVVYTSPTATLYRLTDPAAVRG
;
A
#
# COMPACT_ATOMS: atom_id res chain seq x y z
N MET A 1 -58.92 20.49 -89.57
CA MET A 1 -59.32 20.87 -88.20
C MET A 1 -58.03 20.92 -87.38
N THR A 2 -57.52 21.99 -86.77
CA THR A 2 -57.78 23.44 -86.77
C THR A 2 -56.66 24.04 -85.89
N ARG A 3 -55.90 25.05 -86.39
CA ARG A 3 -55.15 26.10 -85.65
C ARG A 3 -54.00 25.66 -84.68
N ALA A 4 -52.92 26.41 -84.46
CA ALA A 4 -52.35 27.62 -85.02
C ALA A 4 -50.90 27.79 -84.46
N ASP A 5 -50.04 28.40 -85.28
CA ASP A 5 -48.97 29.38 -85.00
C ASP A 5 -47.73 29.11 -84.11
N SER A 6 -46.60 29.17 -84.83
CA SER A 6 -45.46 30.12 -84.65
C SER A 6 -44.28 29.81 -83.70
N ALA A 7 -43.14 29.52 -84.36
CA ALA A 7 -41.92 30.34 -84.44
C ALA A 7 -40.81 30.31 -83.35
N LEU A 8 -39.60 29.99 -83.86
CA LEU A 8 -38.27 30.62 -83.65
C LEU A 8 -37.29 30.18 -82.52
N THR A 9 -36.27 29.42 -82.95
CA THR A 9 -34.78 29.64 -82.91
C THR A 9 -33.95 29.86 -81.62
N SER A 10 -32.86 29.05 -81.56
CA SER A 10 -31.47 29.32 -81.06
C SER A 10 -31.27 29.46 -79.53
N ALA A 11 -30.16 29.16 -78.86
CA ALA A 11 -28.74 28.93 -79.19
C ALA A 11 -28.00 28.26 -77.98
N ARG A 12 -26.83 27.65 -78.24
CA ARG A 12 -25.64 27.34 -77.37
C ARG A 12 -25.81 26.82 -75.91
N PRO A 13 -24.98 25.85 -75.49
CA PRO A 13 -24.48 25.75 -74.12
C PRO A 13 -23.03 26.25 -74.04
N ASP A 14 -22.83 27.33 -73.27
CA ASP A 14 -21.54 27.91 -72.90
C ASP A 14 -21.01 27.30 -71.58
N SER A 15 -19.67 27.14 -71.58
CA SER A 15 -18.70 27.28 -70.48
C SER A 15 -18.96 26.64 -69.09
N ALA A 16 -18.14 25.62 -68.82
CA ALA A 16 -17.81 25.12 -67.48
C ALA A 16 -16.87 26.08 -66.72
N ILE A 17 -17.22 26.40 -65.47
CA ILE A 17 -16.39 26.99 -64.41
C ILE A 17 -16.76 26.26 -63.09
N PRO A 18 -15.81 26.00 -62.18
CA PRO A 18 -15.59 24.70 -61.55
C PRO A 18 -16.35 24.47 -60.23
N ASP A 19 -16.64 23.20 -59.96
CA ASP A 19 -17.15 22.71 -58.69
C ASP A 19 -16.21 23.09 -57.53
N LEU A 20 -16.74 23.93 -56.65
CA LEU A 20 -16.24 24.15 -55.31
C LEU A 20 -16.25 22.82 -54.57
N VAL A 21 -15.07 22.19 -54.49
CA VAL A 21 -14.80 21.09 -53.57
C VAL A 21 -15.12 21.58 -52.15
N SER A 22 -16.26 21.14 -51.62
CA SER A 22 -16.52 21.20 -50.19
C SER A 22 -15.47 20.31 -49.52
N ARG A 23 -14.39 20.94 -49.05
CA ARG A 23 -13.51 20.33 -48.06
C ARG A 23 -14.36 20.11 -46.83
N SER A 24 -14.93 18.91 -46.72
CA SER A 24 -15.37 18.38 -45.45
C SER A 24 -14.17 18.44 -44.53
N GLU A 25 -14.22 19.34 -43.55
CA GLU A 25 -13.27 19.32 -42.45
C GLU A 25 -13.25 17.90 -41.92
N PRO A 26 -12.06 17.31 -41.66
CA PRO A 26 -12.00 16.00 -41.04
C PRO A 26 -12.73 16.13 -39.70
N THR A 27 -13.91 15.52 -39.61
CA THR A 27 -14.61 15.35 -38.35
C THR A 27 -13.67 14.52 -37.50
N LEU A 28 -12.94 15.21 -36.63
CA LEU A 28 -12.15 14.62 -35.57
C LEU A 28 -13.13 13.92 -34.64
N VAL A 29 -13.50 12.69 -35.01
CA VAL A 29 -14.14 11.74 -34.10
C VAL A 29 -13.19 11.66 -32.91
N PRO A 30 -13.59 12.14 -31.71
CA PRO A 30 -12.70 12.12 -30.56
C PRO A 30 -12.32 10.68 -30.31
N THR A 31 -11.05 10.34 -30.46
CA THR A 31 -10.55 8.99 -30.21
C THR A 31 -11.00 8.58 -28.81
N ARG A 32 -11.82 7.54 -28.75
CA ARG A 32 -12.60 7.10 -27.59
C ARG A 32 -11.77 6.57 -26.40
N ASP A 33 -10.45 6.77 -26.37
CA ASP A 33 -9.54 6.33 -25.32
C ASP A 33 -8.29 7.24 -25.19
N ALA A 34 -8.50 8.57 -25.17
CA ALA A 34 -7.49 9.48 -24.64
C ALA A 34 -7.42 9.31 -23.11
N TYR A 35 -6.63 8.34 -22.65
CA TYR A 35 -6.35 8.14 -21.23
C TYR A 35 -5.94 9.46 -20.59
N THR A 36 -6.83 10.04 -19.78
CA THR A 36 -6.73 11.44 -19.40
C THR A 36 -5.49 11.66 -18.53
N VAL A 37 -4.48 12.26 -19.15
CA VAL A 37 -3.39 12.92 -18.47
C VAL A 37 -3.99 13.94 -17.51
N MET A 38 -3.39 14.08 -16.33
CA MET A 38 -3.87 15.01 -15.32
C MET A 38 -3.92 16.43 -15.91
N SER A 39 -5.10 17.06 -15.89
CA SER A 39 -5.28 18.39 -16.48
C SER A 39 -4.49 19.46 -15.70
N PRO A 40 -4.17 20.61 -16.32
CA PRO A 40 -3.54 21.73 -15.62
C PRO A 40 -4.29 22.16 -14.36
N ALA A 41 -5.62 22.12 -14.37
CA ALA A 41 -6.45 22.43 -13.20
C ALA A 41 -6.21 21.47 -12.02
N TRP A 42 -6.13 20.15 -12.27
CA TRP A 42 -5.80 19.17 -11.23
C TRP A 42 -4.34 19.27 -10.77
N ARG A 43 -3.43 19.68 -11.66
CA ARG A 43 -2.01 19.95 -11.33
C ARG A 43 -1.86 21.19 -10.44
N LEU A 44 -2.63 22.25 -10.72
CA LEU A 44 -2.72 23.43 -9.85
C LEU A 44 -3.39 23.10 -8.51
N ALA A 45 -4.41 22.23 -8.48
CA ALA A 45 -5.01 21.78 -7.24
C ALA A 45 -4.00 21.01 -6.36
N ALA A 46 -3.19 20.14 -6.97
CA ALA A 46 -2.10 19.45 -6.26
C ALA A 46 -1.06 20.44 -5.75
N ALA A 47 -0.70 21.48 -6.52
CA ALA A 47 0.21 22.53 -6.06
C ALA A 47 -0.38 23.35 -4.90
N GLY A 48 -1.67 23.70 -4.99
CA GLY A 48 -2.39 24.42 -3.95
C GLY A 48 -2.49 23.65 -2.63
N LEU A 49 -2.60 22.31 -2.71
CA LEU A 49 -2.54 21.45 -1.53
C LEU A 49 -1.19 21.61 -0.79
N VAL A 50 -0.07 21.54 -1.52
CA VAL A 50 1.25 21.73 -0.91
C VAL A 50 1.41 23.13 -0.31
N TRP A 51 0.94 24.16 -1.02
CA TRP A 51 0.95 25.54 -0.49
C TRP A 51 0.16 25.66 0.81
N LEU A 52 -1.02 25.04 0.89
CA LEU A 52 -1.83 25.02 2.10
C LEU A 52 -1.10 24.30 3.24
N THR A 53 -0.50 23.14 2.98
CA THR A 53 0.26 22.39 3.99
C THR A 53 1.46 23.19 4.49
N LEU A 54 2.23 23.83 3.59
CA LEU A 54 3.34 24.70 3.97
C LEU A 54 2.88 25.92 4.79
N LEU A 55 1.72 26.49 4.47
CA LEU A 55 1.12 27.56 5.26
C LEU A 55 0.75 27.08 6.67
N VAL A 56 0.15 25.90 6.80
CA VAL A 56 -0.19 25.31 8.11
C VAL A 56 1.07 25.01 8.92
N ILE A 57 2.13 24.50 8.28
CA ILE A 57 3.44 24.30 8.93
C ILE A 57 3.99 25.64 9.43
N GLY A 58 4.03 26.66 8.56
CA GLY A 58 4.51 28.00 8.92
C GLY A 58 3.71 28.61 10.07
N LEU A 59 2.38 28.48 10.05
CA LEU A 59 1.51 28.92 11.14
C LEU A 59 1.77 28.14 12.43
N GLY A 60 1.98 26.82 12.35
CA GLY A 60 2.30 25.97 13.49
C GLY A 60 3.62 26.33 14.17
N PHE A 61 4.63 26.76 13.41
CA PHE A 61 5.87 27.30 13.97
C PHE A 61 5.70 28.73 14.52
N ALA A 62 5.03 29.62 13.77
CA ALA A 62 4.82 31.01 14.18
C ALA A 62 3.98 31.16 15.45
N THR A 63 2.98 30.29 15.63
CA THR A 63 2.06 30.30 16.77
C THR A 63 2.46 29.32 17.89
N GLN A 64 3.53 28.56 17.70
CA GLN A 64 3.93 27.44 18.58
C GLN A 64 2.87 26.34 18.74
N ALA A 65 1.84 26.28 17.89
CA ALA A 65 0.80 25.24 17.94
C ALA A 65 1.35 23.87 17.49
N SER A 66 1.62 22.97 18.44
CA SER A 66 2.18 21.65 18.15
C SER A 66 1.25 20.80 17.29
N ILE A 67 -0.07 20.84 17.54
CA ILE A 67 -1.09 20.10 16.79
C ILE A 67 -1.00 20.37 15.28
N LEU A 68 -0.75 21.63 14.88
CA LEU A 68 -0.60 21.98 13.47
C LEU A 68 0.67 21.37 12.86
N ARG A 69 1.78 21.35 13.61
CA ARG A 69 3.04 20.75 13.16
C ARG A 69 2.95 19.23 13.11
N GLU A 70 2.43 18.61 14.16
CA GLU A 70 2.20 17.17 14.30
C GLU A 70 1.29 16.63 13.19
N ALA A 71 0.30 17.41 12.72
CA ALA A 71 -0.54 17.04 11.60
C ALA A 71 0.12 17.31 10.23
N ALA A 72 0.69 18.50 10.02
CA ALA A 72 1.09 18.94 8.68
C ALA A 72 2.50 18.49 8.26
N VAL A 73 3.45 18.38 9.18
CA VAL A 73 4.84 17.98 8.86
C VAL A 73 4.91 16.53 8.34
N PRO A 74 4.26 15.52 8.97
CA PRO A 74 4.25 14.16 8.44
C PRO A 74 3.58 14.09 7.06
N VAL A 75 2.46 14.80 6.87
CA VAL A 75 1.78 14.89 5.56
C VAL A 75 2.74 15.45 4.51
N PHE A 76 3.42 16.55 4.82
CA PHE A 76 4.38 17.15 3.90
C PHE A 76 5.53 16.20 3.54
N LEU A 77 6.25 15.69 4.54
CA LEU A 77 7.46 14.89 4.31
C LEU A 77 7.18 13.47 3.77
N LEU A 78 6.05 12.86 4.14
CA LEU A 78 5.73 11.49 3.74
C LEU A 78 4.88 11.43 2.46
N LEU A 79 4.05 12.43 2.18
CA LEU A 79 3.09 12.40 1.06
C LEU A 79 3.35 13.47 0.00
N GLU A 80 3.71 14.69 0.39
CA GLU A 80 3.63 15.84 -0.50
C GLU A 80 4.97 16.36 -1.04
N LEU A 81 6.09 16.08 -0.37
CA LEU A 81 7.41 16.58 -0.74
C LEU A 81 7.76 16.32 -2.22
N GLY A 82 7.39 15.15 -2.74
CA GLY A 82 7.60 14.77 -4.13
C GLY A 82 6.61 15.38 -5.13
N ILE A 83 5.57 16.10 -4.70
CA ILE A 83 4.59 16.74 -5.61
C ILE A 83 5.27 17.81 -6.45
N ALA A 84 6.06 18.71 -5.84
CA ALA A 84 6.72 19.80 -6.55
C ALA A 84 7.64 19.32 -7.71
N PRO A 85 8.59 18.38 -7.51
CA PRO A 85 9.38 17.85 -8.61
C PRO A 85 8.53 17.04 -9.62
N THR A 86 7.48 16.34 -9.17
CA THR A 86 6.60 15.57 -10.08
C THR A 86 5.76 16.49 -10.96
N LEU A 87 5.37 17.68 -10.46
CA LEU A 87 4.73 18.69 -11.27
C LEU A 87 5.67 19.14 -12.40
N LEU A 88 6.96 19.35 -12.14
CA LEU A 88 7.90 19.76 -13.20
C LEU A 88 8.12 18.69 -14.27
N ALA A 89 7.89 17.41 -13.96
CA ALA A 89 7.94 16.33 -14.94
C ALA A 89 6.85 16.41 -16.01
N ALA A 90 7.04 15.63 -17.08
CA ALA A 90 6.06 15.53 -18.17
C ALA A 90 4.67 15.14 -17.64
N PRO A 91 3.58 15.74 -18.18
CA PRO A 91 2.23 15.41 -17.80
C PRO A 91 1.97 13.90 -17.86
N MET A 92 1.36 13.36 -16.80
CA MET A 92 1.08 11.94 -16.65
C MET A 92 -0.32 11.71 -16.07
N ARG A 93 -0.79 10.46 -16.11
CA ARG A 93 -2.07 10.07 -15.48
C ARG A 93 -2.04 10.34 -13.97
N ALA A 94 -3.18 10.71 -13.39
CA ALA A 94 -3.30 11.04 -11.96
C ALA A 94 -2.73 9.94 -11.03
N SER A 95 -3.11 8.68 -11.21
CA SER A 95 -2.56 7.57 -10.38
C SER A 95 -1.03 7.41 -10.48
N ARG A 96 -0.45 7.66 -11.66
CA ARG A 96 1.01 7.64 -11.82
C ARG A 96 1.65 8.87 -11.18
N PHE A 97 1.01 10.04 -11.31
CA PHE A 97 1.43 11.28 -10.65
C PHE A 97 1.44 11.08 -9.13
N THR A 98 0.33 10.62 -8.55
CA THR A 98 0.23 10.34 -7.11
C THR A 98 1.30 9.36 -6.64
N LEU A 99 1.50 8.25 -7.37
CA LEU A 99 2.51 7.27 -7.00
C LEU A 99 3.93 7.86 -7.03
N VAL A 100 4.29 8.55 -8.11
CA VAL A 100 5.63 9.16 -8.24
C VAL A 100 5.84 10.22 -7.17
N ALA A 101 4.83 11.06 -6.90
CA ALA A 101 4.90 12.08 -5.87
C ALA A 101 5.14 11.46 -4.49
N VAL A 102 4.26 10.55 -4.03
CA VAL A 102 4.37 9.96 -2.69
C VAL A 102 5.63 9.13 -2.52
N VAL A 103 6.01 8.33 -3.53
CA VAL A 103 7.24 7.52 -3.47
C VAL A 103 8.49 8.39 -3.46
N THR A 104 8.47 9.53 -4.17
CA THR A 104 9.57 10.51 -4.11
C THR A 104 9.63 11.16 -2.73
N SER A 105 8.50 11.48 -2.10
CA SER A 105 8.42 11.97 -0.71
C SER A 105 9.07 10.99 0.25
N LEU A 106 8.61 9.74 0.24
CA LEU A 106 9.11 8.68 1.12
C LEU A 106 10.60 8.38 0.89
N ALA A 107 11.02 8.24 -0.37
CA ALA A 107 12.42 7.96 -0.70
C ALA A 107 13.34 9.11 -0.29
N SER A 108 12.93 10.36 -0.51
CA SER A 108 13.71 11.53 -0.10
C SER A 108 13.82 11.60 1.42
N THR A 109 12.71 11.41 2.14
CA THR A 109 12.69 11.43 3.60
C THR A 109 13.55 10.33 4.21
N VAL A 110 13.47 9.11 3.67
CA VAL A 110 14.33 7.98 4.07
C VAL A 110 15.80 8.30 3.80
N LEU A 111 16.15 8.75 2.59
CA LEU A 111 17.54 9.00 2.23
C LEU A 111 18.17 10.13 3.06
N ILE A 112 17.42 11.22 3.29
CA ILE A 112 17.86 12.36 4.10
C ILE A 112 18.05 11.96 5.56
N GLY A 113 17.03 11.33 6.17
CA GLY A 113 17.12 10.85 7.55
C GLY A 113 18.26 9.85 7.73
N SER A 114 18.40 8.92 6.77
CA SER A 114 19.50 7.93 6.78
C SER A 114 20.86 8.60 6.71
N ALA A 115 21.03 9.61 5.84
CA ALA A 115 22.28 10.35 5.72
C ALA A 115 22.67 11.00 7.05
N MET A 116 21.76 11.76 7.68
CA MET A 116 22.02 12.36 9.01
C MET A 116 22.36 11.31 10.06
N SER A 117 21.55 10.24 10.16
CA SER A 117 21.72 9.23 11.19
C SER A 117 23.01 8.42 11.04
N ARG A 118 23.51 8.23 9.81
CA ARG A 118 24.74 7.49 9.52
C ARG A 118 25.99 8.36 9.69
N THR A 119 25.90 9.66 9.44
CA THR A 119 27.02 10.60 9.66
C THR A 119 27.09 11.10 11.10
N HIS A 120 26.09 10.79 11.93
CA HIS A 120 25.90 11.37 13.27
C HIS A 120 25.82 12.91 13.25
N VAL A 121 25.44 13.50 12.12
CA VAL A 121 25.18 14.94 11.99
C VAL A 121 23.67 15.15 11.97
N TRP A 122 23.06 15.14 13.14
CA TRP A 122 21.60 15.25 13.31
C TRP A 122 21.17 16.72 13.37
N GLN A 123 20.74 17.26 12.22
CA GLN A 123 20.29 18.65 12.04
C GLN A 123 18.89 18.71 11.42
N PRO A 124 17.85 18.26 12.14
CA PRO A 124 16.52 18.06 11.60
C PRO A 124 15.86 19.37 11.13
N ALA A 125 16.06 20.48 11.86
CA ALA A 125 15.43 21.76 11.59
C ALA A 125 16.07 22.48 10.39
N GLU A 126 17.39 22.43 10.27
CA GLU A 126 18.16 23.03 9.18
C GLU A 126 17.86 22.33 7.86
N LEU A 127 17.78 20.99 7.86
CA LEU A 127 17.38 20.24 6.68
C LEU A 127 15.92 20.46 6.31
N MET A 128 15.00 20.56 7.29
CA MET A 128 13.61 20.93 7.01
C MET A 128 13.53 22.29 6.31
N THR A 129 14.28 23.28 6.80
CA THR A 129 14.32 24.62 6.20
C THR A 129 14.82 24.55 4.76
N THR A 130 15.92 23.84 4.52
CA THR A 130 16.50 23.66 3.19
C THR A 130 15.52 23.00 2.23
N VAL A 131 14.90 21.90 2.64
CA VAL A 131 13.93 21.15 1.84
C VAL A 131 12.68 21.98 1.54
N THR A 132 12.21 22.76 2.51
CA THR A 132 11.08 23.67 2.33
C THR A 132 11.41 24.76 1.31
N MET A 133 12.59 25.38 1.40
CA MET A 133 13.03 26.41 0.45
C MET A 133 13.16 25.87 -0.97
N VAL A 134 13.78 24.70 -1.14
CA VAL A 134 13.85 24.02 -2.45
C VAL A 134 12.45 23.73 -2.98
N THR A 135 11.55 23.23 -2.12
CA THR A 135 10.17 22.94 -2.50
C THR A 135 9.42 24.18 -2.95
N ILE A 136 9.53 25.30 -2.23
CA ILE A 136 8.93 26.60 -2.59
C ILE A 136 9.38 27.05 -3.97
N VAL A 137 10.67 26.95 -4.28
CA VAL A 137 11.21 27.31 -5.60
C VAL A 137 10.60 26.44 -6.70
N LEU A 138 10.66 25.11 -6.55
CA LEU A 138 10.12 24.16 -7.55
C LEU A 138 8.61 24.33 -7.73
N LEU A 139 7.89 24.52 -6.63
CA LEU A 139 6.44 24.66 -6.59
C LEU A 139 6.00 25.98 -7.24
N THR A 140 6.72 27.07 -7.01
CA THR A 140 6.48 28.36 -7.67
C THR A 140 6.67 28.23 -9.18
N THR A 141 7.79 27.65 -9.62
CA THR A 141 8.05 27.41 -11.05
C THR A 141 6.96 26.55 -11.69
N ALA A 142 6.55 25.46 -11.02
CA ALA A 142 5.49 24.60 -11.49
C ALA A 142 4.15 25.34 -11.59
N THR A 143 3.77 26.09 -10.55
CA THR A 143 2.49 26.81 -10.48
C THR A 143 2.37 27.84 -11.60
N VAL A 144 3.42 28.64 -11.82
CA VAL A 144 3.46 29.63 -12.91
C VAL A 144 3.29 28.94 -14.27
N ARG A 145 4.03 27.86 -14.52
CA ARG A 145 3.95 27.11 -15.77
C ARG A 145 2.54 26.56 -16.02
N GLU A 146 1.93 25.91 -15.02
CA GLU A 146 0.59 25.33 -15.17
C GLU A 146 -0.50 26.41 -15.31
N ALA A 147 -0.37 27.55 -14.61
CA ALA A 147 -1.28 28.68 -14.74
C ALA A 147 -1.24 29.29 -16.14
N MET A 148 -0.04 29.46 -16.73
CA MET A 148 0.12 29.90 -18.12
C MET A 148 -0.54 28.92 -19.09
N THR A 149 -0.32 27.60 -18.93
CA THR A 149 -0.96 26.61 -19.80
C THR A 149 -2.48 26.64 -19.71
N LEU A 150 -3.05 26.81 -18.51
CA LEU A 150 -4.49 26.92 -18.33
C LEU A 150 -5.07 28.20 -18.96
N GLY A 151 -4.31 29.30 -18.90
CA GLY A 151 -4.68 30.57 -19.55
C GLY A 151 -4.73 30.45 -21.07
N LEU A 152 -3.70 29.83 -21.67
CA LEU A 152 -3.64 29.56 -23.11
C LEU A 152 -4.79 28.63 -23.56
N ASP A 153 -5.06 27.57 -22.80
CA ASP A 153 -6.19 26.66 -23.07
C ASP A 153 -7.55 27.37 -23.02
N ARG A 154 -7.73 28.30 -22.08
CA ARG A 154 -8.96 29.11 -21.98
C ARG A 154 -9.10 30.06 -23.16
N ALA A 155 -8.03 30.77 -23.52
CA ALA A 155 -8.03 31.69 -24.67
C ALA A 155 -8.38 30.95 -25.97
N ALA A 156 -7.75 29.80 -26.22
CA ALA A 156 -8.03 28.99 -27.40
C ALA A 156 -9.50 28.50 -27.47
N ARG A 157 -10.12 28.18 -26.33
CA ARG A 157 -11.54 27.80 -26.27
C ARG A 157 -12.48 28.96 -26.52
N LEU A 158 -12.15 30.15 -26.01
CA LEU A 158 -12.93 31.37 -26.26
C LEU A 158 -12.87 31.74 -27.74
N ASP A 159 -11.70 31.67 -28.37
CA ASP A 159 -11.53 31.90 -29.81
C ASP A 159 -12.31 30.88 -30.65
N ALA A 160 -12.30 29.60 -30.25
CA ALA A 160 -13.07 28.56 -30.92
C ALA A 160 -14.59 28.79 -30.78
N ALA A 161 -15.06 29.20 -29.61
CA ALA A 161 -16.47 29.53 -29.37
C ALA A 161 -16.91 30.78 -30.16
N ALA A 162 -16.06 31.81 -30.25
CA ALA A 162 -16.32 33.00 -31.06
C ALA A 162 -16.41 32.66 -32.56
N ARG A 163 -15.55 31.77 -33.07
CA ARG A 163 -15.62 31.27 -34.47
C ARG A 163 -16.88 30.43 -34.73
N SER A 164 -17.34 29.67 -33.74
CA SER A 164 -18.57 28.87 -33.85
C SER A 164 -19.84 29.72 -33.73
N SER A 165 -19.86 30.78 -32.92
CA SER A 165 -21.04 31.67 -32.86
C SER A 165 -21.20 32.47 -34.15
N ALA A 166 -20.09 32.86 -34.80
CA ALA A 166 -20.11 33.52 -36.09
C ALA A 166 -20.62 32.64 -37.25
N THR A 167 -20.70 31.31 -37.07
CA THR A 167 -21.21 30.36 -38.07
C THR A 167 -22.65 29.89 -37.82
N VAL A 168 -23.24 30.22 -36.66
CA VAL A 168 -24.57 29.74 -36.23
C VAL A 168 -25.70 30.76 -36.50
N ASP A 169 -25.38 32.00 -36.88
CA ASP A 169 -26.36 33.04 -37.26
C ASP A 169 -27.17 32.75 -38.56
N GLN A 170 -27.19 31.51 -39.08
CA GLN A 170 -27.91 31.16 -40.31
C GLN A 170 -28.90 29.99 -40.26
N VAL A 171 -29.16 29.34 -39.11
CA VAL A 171 -30.19 28.28 -39.07
C VAL A 171 -30.97 28.30 -37.76
N GLU A 172 -32.10 29.02 -37.74
CA GLU A 172 -33.13 28.89 -36.70
C GLU A 172 -34.28 28.01 -37.19
N GLY A 173 -34.66 27.01 -36.38
CA GLY A 173 -35.99 26.38 -36.44
C GLY A 173 -36.02 24.86 -36.60
N SER A 174 -35.79 24.11 -35.52
CA SER A 174 -36.54 22.87 -35.22
C SER A 174 -36.29 22.46 -33.76
N ALA A 175 -37.24 21.75 -33.14
CA ALA A 175 -37.10 21.27 -31.77
C ALA A 175 -35.91 20.30 -31.67
N ASP A 176 -34.88 20.72 -30.94
CA ASP A 176 -33.51 20.22 -31.06
C ASP A 176 -33.33 18.80 -30.45
N PRO A 177 -33.09 17.75 -31.27
CA PRO A 177 -32.69 16.43 -30.80
C PRO A 177 -31.37 16.47 -30.00
N ASP A 178 -30.52 17.47 -30.26
CA ASP A 178 -29.22 17.63 -29.61
C ASP A 178 -29.37 18.10 -28.16
N ALA A 179 -30.49 18.74 -27.78
CA ALA A 179 -30.76 19.12 -26.39
C ALA A 179 -31.10 17.90 -25.50
N GLU A 180 -31.79 16.90 -26.06
CA GLU A 180 -32.09 15.64 -25.36
C GLU A 180 -30.86 14.71 -25.34
N GLU A 181 -30.08 14.67 -26.43
CA GLU A 181 -28.79 13.99 -26.44
C GLU A 181 -27.80 14.67 -25.47
N ALA A 182 -27.78 16.01 -25.37
CA ALA A 182 -27.01 16.77 -24.39
C ALA A 182 -27.46 16.51 -22.96
N ARG A 183 -28.78 16.39 -22.70
CA ARG A 183 -29.31 15.96 -21.39
C ARG A 183 -28.91 14.53 -21.04
N LEU A 184 -28.98 13.59 -21.99
CA LEU A 184 -28.55 12.21 -21.81
C LEU A 184 -27.02 12.08 -21.62
N VAL A 185 -26.23 12.93 -22.30
CA VAL A 185 -24.79 13.08 -22.12
C VAL A 185 -24.47 13.71 -20.76
N ALA A 186 -25.24 14.71 -20.31
CA ALA A 186 -25.11 15.32 -18.99
C ALA A 186 -25.48 14.34 -17.87
N LEU A 187 -26.54 13.55 -18.04
CA LEU A 187 -26.92 12.46 -17.14
C LEU A 187 -25.86 11.34 -17.12
N ARG A 188 -25.23 11.03 -18.27
CA ARG A 188 -24.07 10.11 -18.36
C ARG A 188 -22.82 10.67 -17.67
N ARG A 189 -22.68 11.99 -17.56
CA ARG A 189 -21.55 12.70 -16.92
C ARG A 189 -21.75 13.00 -15.43
N ARG A 190 -22.91 12.71 -14.83
CA ARG A 190 -23.13 12.94 -13.39
C ARG A 190 -22.09 12.20 -12.53
N PRO A 191 -21.50 12.86 -11.52
CA PRO A 191 -20.41 12.31 -10.71
C PRO A 191 -20.91 11.34 -9.61
N TRP A 192 -21.84 10.45 -9.95
CA TRP A 192 -22.46 9.51 -9.00
C TRP A 192 -21.45 8.59 -8.31
N VAL A 193 -20.43 8.10 -9.03
CA VAL A 193 -19.39 7.25 -8.45
C VAL A 193 -18.58 8.02 -7.40
N PRO A 194 -18.00 9.21 -7.70
CA PRO A 194 -17.38 10.05 -6.68
C PRO A 194 -18.28 10.41 -5.50
N ILE A 195 -19.54 10.81 -5.75
CA ILE A 195 -20.49 11.16 -4.69
C ILE A 195 -20.76 9.96 -3.78
N ALA A 196 -21.11 8.80 -4.35
CA ALA A 196 -21.36 7.58 -3.57
C ALA A 196 -20.11 7.13 -2.79
N THR A 197 -18.92 7.31 -3.38
CA THR A 197 -17.67 7.01 -2.68
C THR A 197 -17.44 7.96 -1.50
N ALA A 198 -17.65 9.26 -1.69
CA ALA A 198 -17.50 10.26 -0.64
C ALA A 198 -18.52 10.04 0.48
N VAL A 199 -19.78 9.80 0.15
CA VAL A 199 -20.84 9.49 1.12
C VAL A 199 -20.50 8.20 1.89
N GLY A 200 -20.08 7.14 1.20
CA GLY A 200 -19.68 5.89 1.83
C GLY A 200 -18.51 6.07 2.80
N LEU A 201 -17.48 6.81 2.40
CA LEU A 201 -16.33 7.13 3.24
C LEU A 201 -16.72 7.99 4.46
N VAL A 202 -17.55 9.01 4.28
CA VAL A 202 -18.03 9.87 5.37
C VAL A 202 -18.85 9.06 6.38
N LEU A 203 -19.71 8.15 5.91
CA LEU A 203 -20.48 7.28 6.80
C LEU A 203 -19.59 6.34 7.63
N VAL A 204 -18.55 5.78 7.01
CA VAL A 204 -17.56 4.97 7.74
C VAL A 204 -16.84 5.82 8.78
N ILE A 205 -16.26 6.95 8.39
CA ILE A 205 -15.52 7.84 9.31
C ILE A 205 -16.43 8.31 10.46
N ALA A 206 -17.64 8.75 10.15
CA ALA A 206 -18.59 9.20 11.15
C ALA A 206 -18.97 8.07 12.12
N SER A 207 -19.14 6.84 11.64
CA SER A 207 -19.44 5.69 12.50
C SER A 207 -18.25 5.36 13.40
N SER A 208 -17.04 5.27 12.86
CA SER A 208 -15.82 4.98 13.63
C SER A 208 -15.52 6.06 14.68
N LEU A 209 -15.81 7.34 14.41
CA LEU A 209 -15.63 8.42 15.37
C LEU A 209 -16.55 8.33 16.59
N LEU A 210 -17.65 7.58 16.50
CA LEU A 210 -18.62 7.40 17.59
C LEU A 210 -18.24 6.27 18.55
N VAL A 211 -17.29 5.39 18.20
CA VAL A 211 -16.97 4.17 18.95
C VAL A 211 -15.49 4.08 19.27
N ARG A 212 -14.94 5.07 20.00
CA ARG A 212 -13.55 4.99 20.49
C ARG A 212 -13.48 4.01 21.66
N SER A 213 -12.72 2.93 21.50
CA SER A 213 -12.62 1.86 22.50
C SER A 213 -11.37 1.01 22.28
N ASP A 214 -10.97 0.26 23.30
CA ASP A 214 -9.98 -0.80 23.15
C ASP A 214 -10.56 -2.00 22.37
N PRO A 215 -9.71 -2.83 21.75
CA PRO A 215 -10.12 -4.04 21.05
C PRO A 215 -10.90 -5.04 21.92
N THR A 216 -11.95 -5.64 21.36
CA THR A 216 -12.78 -6.67 22.00
C THR A 216 -12.62 -8.03 21.31
N PRO A 217 -13.09 -9.15 21.90
CA PRO A 217 -13.04 -10.47 21.26
C PRO A 217 -13.73 -10.56 19.89
N GLY A 218 -14.61 -9.64 19.53
CA GLY A 218 -15.21 -9.61 18.19
C GLY A 218 -14.44 -8.76 17.17
N GLY A 219 -13.36 -8.10 17.60
CA GLY A 219 -12.60 -7.14 16.80
C GLY A 219 -13.42 -5.91 16.40
N LEU A 220 -12.90 -5.13 15.44
CA LEU A 220 -13.54 -3.88 14.98
C LEU A 220 -15.00 -4.08 14.57
N VAL A 221 -15.32 -5.19 13.91
CA VAL A 221 -16.67 -5.47 13.38
C VAL A 221 -17.72 -5.55 14.49
N SER A 222 -17.32 -5.95 15.71
CA SER A 222 -18.23 -5.99 16.86
C SER A 222 -18.45 -4.65 17.53
N LEU A 223 -17.58 -3.67 17.26
CA LEU A 223 -17.66 -2.31 17.80
C LEU A 223 -18.46 -1.40 16.85
N GLU A 224 -18.28 -1.56 15.55
CA GLU A 224 -18.85 -0.66 14.55
C GLU A 224 -20.38 -0.73 14.45
N GLY A 225 -21.01 0.44 14.30
CA GLY A 225 -22.46 0.57 14.16
C GLY A 225 -22.98 0.31 12.74
N PRO A 226 -24.32 0.27 12.53
CA PRO A 226 -24.93 0.02 11.22
C PRO A 226 -24.46 0.98 10.10
N GLY A 227 -24.13 2.23 10.45
CA GLY A 227 -23.63 3.23 9.51
C GLY A 227 -22.33 2.82 8.81
N TRP A 228 -21.47 2.06 9.50
CA TRP A 228 -20.22 1.54 8.96
C TRP A 228 -20.49 0.53 7.84
N PHE A 229 -21.39 -0.43 8.08
CA PHE A 229 -21.77 -1.43 7.09
C PHE A 229 -22.48 -0.82 5.88
N VAL A 230 -23.33 0.19 6.10
CA VAL A 230 -23.97 0.94 5.00
C VAL A 230 -22.92 1.68 4.17
N GLY A 231 -21.94 2.33 4.82
CA GLY A 231 -20.83 2.99 4.15
C GLY A 231 -20.00 2.02 3.30
N MET A 232 -19.65 0.86 3.85
CA MET A 232 -18.95 -0.22 3.13
C MET A 232 -19.75 -0.74 1.93
N ALA A 233 -21.06 -0.97 2.10
CA ALA A 233 -21.93 -1.41 1.02
C ALA A 233 -21.99 -0.37 -0.12
N LEU A 234 -22.05 0.93 0.20
CA LEU A 234 -22.00 2.01 -0.78
C LEU A 234 -20.67 2.07 -1.54
N LEU A 235 -19.54 1.85 -0.86
CA LEU A 235 -18.22 1.80 -1.49
C LEU A 235 -18.11 0.62 -2.47
N VAL A 236 -18.56 -0.57 -2.06
CA VAL A 236 -18.62 -1.76 -2.94
C VAL A 236 -19.54 -1.52 -4.12
N ALA A 237 -20.73 -0.95 -3.90
CA ALA A 237 -21.67 -0.61 -4.96
C ALA A 237 -21.09 0.41 -5.95
N ALA A 238 -20.39 1.43 -5.46
CA ALA A 238 -19.71 2.43 -6.30
C ALA A 238 -18.60 1.80 -7.16
N ALA A 239 -17.79 0.91 -6.59
CA ALA A 239 -16.76 0.17 -7.32
C ALA A 239 -17.36 -0.77 -8.38
N ALA A 240 -18.33 -1.60 -8.00
CA ALA A 240 -18.99 -2.54 -8.91
C ALA A 240 -19.69 -1.80 -10.06
N PHE A 241 -20.40 -0.72 -9.76
CA PHE A 241 -21.03 0.12 -10.77
C PHE A 241 -19.98 0.77 -11.67
N ALA A 242 -18.87 1.29 -11.15
CA ALA A 242 -17.81 1.86 -11.98
C ALA A 242 -17.24 0.84 -12.98
N LEU A 243 -16.89 -0.37 -12.49
CA LEU A 243 -16.36 -1.45 -13.32
C LEU A 243 -17.35 -1.93 -14.38
N ALA A 244 -18.63 -2.12 -14.00
CA ALA A 244 -19.67 -2.60 -14.93
C ALA A 244 -20.15 -1.54 -15.94
N THR A 245 -19.87 -0.26 -15.67
CA THR A 245 -20.24 0.86 -16.56
C THR A 245 -19.06 1.41 -17.34
N HIS A 246 -17.89 0.79 -17.24
CA HIS A 246 -16.64 1.28 -17.83
C HIS A 246 -16.30 2.72 -17.42
N ARG A 247 -16.80 3.17 -16.26
CA ARG A 247 -16.34 4.42 -15.64
C ARG A 247 -15.07 4.15 -14.84
N SER A 248 -14.32 5.20 -14.52
CA SER A 248 -13.11 5.07 -13.72
C SER A 248 -13.43 4.48 -12.34
N PRO A 249 -12.90 3.30 -11.99
CA PRO A 249 -13.10 2.70 -10.67
C PRO A 249 -12.02 3.15 -9.68
N ALA A 250 -11.13 4.06 -10.08
CA ALA A 250 -9.95 4.49 -9.33
C ALA A 250 -10.26 4.90 -7.89
N LEU A 251 -11.18 5.85 -7.71
CA LEU A 251 -11.51 6.42 -6.42
C LEU A 251 -12.13 5.39 -5.46
N PRO A 252 -13.25 4.69 -5.80
CA PRO A 252 -13.86 3.73 -4.88
C PRO A 252 -12.92 2.56 -4.55
N LEU A 253 -12.14 2.07 -5.51
CA LEU A 253 -11.22 0.96 -5.27
C LEU A 253 -9.97 1.37 -4.45
N THR A 254 -9.52 2.62 -4.56
CA THR A 254 -8.45 3.15 -3.70
C THR A 254 -8.97 3.32 -2.27
N VAL A 255 -10.17 3.89 -2.10
CA VAL A 255 -10.80 4.06 -0.77
C VAL A 255 -11.06 2.70 -0.12
N LEU A 256 -11.64 1.74 -0.83
CA LEU A 256 -11.89 0.39 -0.33
C LEU A 256 -10.62 -0.31 0.19
N SER A 257 -9.46 -0.03 -0.41
CA SER A 257 -8.21 -0.66 0.03
C SER A 257 -7.71 -0.17 1.40
N GLY A 258 -8.08 1.05 1.82
CA GLY A 258 -7.59 1.65 3.07
C GLY A 258 -8.66 1.90 4.13
N VAL A 259 -9.95 1.75 3.81
CA VAL A 259 -11.04 2.18 4.69
C VAL A 259 -11.14 1.38 6.00
N VAL A 260 -10.81 0.09 5.98
CA VAL A 260 -10.83 -0.76 7.19
C VAL A 260 -9.75 -0.33 8.17
N VAL A 261 -8.51 -0.17 7.68
CA VAL A 261 -7.39 0.27 8.53
C VAL A 261 -7.54 1.73 8.97
N LEU A 262 -8.25 2.56 8.21
CA LEU A 262 -8.68 3.89 8.64
C LEU A 262 -9.63 3.80 9.84
N SER A 263 -10.63 2.93 9.80
CA SER A 263 -11.52 2.69 10.95
C SER A 263 -10.75 2.20 12.17
N GLN A 264 -9.83 1.24 12.01
CA GLN A 264 -8.98 0.76 13.11
C GLN A 264 -8.16 1.90 13.74
N ALA A 265 -7.52 2.75 12.92
CA ALA A 265 -6.76 3.90 13.40
C ALA A 265 -7.61 4.92 14.17
N ILE A 266 -8.86 5.14 13.74
CA ILE A 266 -9.81 6.06 14.40
C ILE A 266 -10.34 5.47 15.71
N VAL A 267 -10.76 4.20 15.69
CA VAL A 267 -11.41 3.51 16.82
C VAL A 267 -10.43 3.23 17.95
N TYR A 268 -9.27 2.63 17.62
CA TYR A 268 -8.30 2.20 18.62
C TYR A 268 -7.32 3.31 19.03
N GLY A 269 -6.97 4.21 18.10
CA GLY A 269 -5.97 5.26 18.36
C GLY A 269 -4.53 4.74 18.55
N THR A 270 -4.31 3.43 18.48
CA THR A 270 -3.01 2.77 18.61
C THR A 270 -2.70 1.88 17.39
N PRO A 271 -1.44 1.48 17.17
CA PRO A 271 -1.07 0.63 16.05
C PRO A 271 -1.77 -0.73 16.12
N THR A 272 -2.20 -1.22 14.96
CA THR A 272 -2.89 -2.51 14.80
C THR A 272 -1.98 -3.73 15.03
N MET A 273 -0.71 -3.49 15.32
CA MET A 273 0.31 -4.49 15.57
C MET A 273 1.22 -4.07 16.71
N VAL A 274 1.25 -4.86 17.79
CA VAL A 274 2.16 -4.70 18.93
C VAL A 274 3.63 -4.62 18.52
N SER A 275 4.04 -5.34 17.47
CA SER A 275 5.41 -5.31 16.94
C SER A 275 5.86 -3.92 16.45
N ALA A 276 4.91 -2.99 16.20
CA ALA A 276 5.26 -1.62 15.87
C ALA A 276 5.99 -0.89 17.03
N ALA A 277 5.77 -1.30 18.28
CA ALA A 277 6.42 -0.71 19.45
C ALA A 277 7.95 -0.85 19.38
N ARG A 278 8.46 -2.02 19.00
CA ARG A 278 9.90 -2.25 18.82
C ARG A 278 10.50 -1.35 17.75
N HIS A 279 9.78 -1.10 16.66
CA HIS A 279 10.24 -0.16 15.63
C HIS A 279 10.30 1.29 16.14
N VAL A 280 9.39 1.66 17.04
CA VAL A 280 9.42 2.97 17.70
C VAL A 280 10.66 3.11 18.61
N GLY A 281 11.09 2.07 19.31
CA GLY A 281 12.32 2.12 20.11
C GLY A 281 13.58 2.39 19.29
N ILE A 282 13.66 1.86 18.06
CA ILE A 282 14.77 2.18 17.13
C ILE A 282 14.77 3.66 16.77
N ILE A 283 13.59 4.23 16.52
CA ILE A 283 13.43 5.65 16.22
C ILE A 283 13.85 6.50 17.40
N ASP A 284 13.39 6.15 18.61
CA ASP A 284 13.73 6.87 19.83
C ASP A 284 15.25 6.81 20.12
N SER A 285 15.87 5.65 19.90
CA SER A 285 17.32 5.50 19.99
C SER A 285 18.07 6.41 19.02
N ILE A 286 17.64 6.51 17.75
CA ILE A 286 18.26 7.43 16.78
C ILE A 286 18.15 8.88 17.24
N ARG A 287 16.99 9.28 17.80
CA ARG A 287 16.73 10.65 18.26
C ARG A 287 17.59 11.00 19.47
N VAL A 288 17.75 10.08 20.42
CA VAL A 288 18.59 10.28 21.61
C VAL A 288 20.08 10.30 21.26
N ASN A 289 20.52 9.40 20.37
CA ASN A 289 21.94 9.25 20.03
C ASN A 289 22.41 10.15 18.89
N GLY A 290 21.49 10.88 18.23
CA GLY A 290 21.78 11.63 17.01
C GLY A 290 22.22 10.76 15.83
N GLY A 291 21.97 9.45 15.87
CA GLY A 291 22.41 8.50 14.87
C GLY A 291 22.16 7.05 15.23
N VAL A 292 22.42 6.16 14.27
CA VAL A 292 22.23 4.71 14.45
C VAL A 292 23.34 4.09 15.30
N THR A 293 22.99 3.09 16.11
CA THR A 293 23.96 2.35 16.92
C THR A 293 24.29 1.01 16.24
N LEU A 294 25.31 1.02 15.38
CA LEU A 294 25.66 -0.15 14.57
C LEU A 294 26.07 -1.34 15.43
N GLY A 295 25.72 -2.56 14.96
CA GLY A 295 26.12 -3.81 15.61
C GLY A 295 25.22 -4.27 16.77
N GLN A 296 24.30 -3.44 17.26
CA GLN A 296 23.35 -3.84 18.30
C GLN A 296 22.27 -4.79 17.77
N ASP A 297 21.62 -4.41 16.66
CA ASP A 297 20.60 -5.25 16.02
C ASP A 297 20.48 -5.00 14.51
N ILE A 298 19.65 -5.82 13.87
CA ILE A 298 19.40 -5.75 12.43
C ILE A 298 18.63 -4.49 12.01
N PHE A 299 17.72 -3.98 12.85
CA PHE A 299 16.93 -2.79 12.56
C PHE A 299 17.77 -1.51 12.62
N GLN A 300 18.76 -1.43 13.50
CA GLN A 300 19.77 -0.36 13.51
C GLN A 300 20.65 -0.38 12.24
N SER A 301 20.89 -1.58 11.68
CA SER A 301 21.70 -1.74 10.46
C SER A 301 20.92 -1.39 9.19
N TRP A 302 19.63 -1.74 9.13
CA TRP A 302 18.68 -1.41 8.07
C TRP A 302 17.69 -0.30 8.50
N ALA A 303 18.24 0.76 9.10
CA ALA A 303 17.43 1.79 9.74
C ALA A 303 16.74 2.78 8.79
N GLY A 304 16.75 2.58 7.46
CA GLY A 304 16.34 3.62 6.50
C GLY A 304 14.96 4.23 6.77
N LEU A 305 13.96 3.38 6.98
CA LEU A 305 12.61 3.81 7.39
C LEU A 305 12.65 4.57 8.72
N PHE A 306 13.32 4.03 9.72
CA PHE A 306 13.34 4.57 11.08
C PHE A 306 14.05 5.92 11.14
N SER A 307 15.19 6.09 10.46
CA SER A 307 15.90 7.37 10.37
C SER A 307 15.07 8.45 9.68
N GLY A 308 14.32 8.09 8.63
CA GLY A 308 13.39 9.01 7.97
C GLY A 308 12.27 9.46 8.89
N VAL A 309 11.68 8.54 9.65
CA VAL A 309 10.58 8.84 10.59
C VAL A 309 11.09 9.59 11.83
N ALA A 310 12.31 9.31 12.30
CA ALA A 310 12.97 10.10 13.35
C ALA A 310 13.06 11.57 12.95
N TRP A 311 13.48 11.84 11.70
CA TRP A 311 13.52 13.20 11.17
C TRP A 311 12.13 13.85 11.14
N VAL A 312 11.11 13.13 10.65
CA VAL A 312 9.72 13.62 10.65
C VAL A 312 9.26 13.95 12.06
N ALA A 313 9.50 13.06 13.03
CA ALA A 313 9.06 13.23 14.41
C ALA A 313 9.71 14.45 15.08
N ASP A 314 11.02 14.63 14.91
CA ASP A 314 11.76 15.74 15.52
C ASP A 314 11.35 17.10 14.95
N VAL A 315 11.17 17.21 13.64
CA VAL A 315 10.70 18.46 13.00
C VAL A 315 9.27 18.77 13.40
N ALA A 316 8.41 17.75 13.45
CA ALA A 316 7.01 17.92 13.83
C ALA A 316 6.84 18.24 15.33
N GLY A 317 7.82 17.87 16.16
CA GLY A 317 7.71 17.89 17.62
C GLY A 317 6.88 16.73 18.17
N ILE A 318 6.74 15.63 17.41
CA ILE A 318 6.02 14.43 17.84
C ILE A 318 6.84 13.73 18.93
N ARG A 319 6.25 13.63 20.12
CA ARG A 319 6.88 12.93 21.26
C ARG A 319 6.66 11.43 21.16
N ASP A 320 5.40 11.01 21.01
CA ASP A 320 5.05 9.61 20.86
C ASP A 320 4.92 9.21 19.39
N VAL A 321 5.94 8.51 18.87
CA VAL A 321 5.99 8.06 17.48
C VAL A 321 4.97 6.95 17.19
N MET A 322 4.36 6.35 18.21
CA MET A 322 3.25 5.40 18.02
C MET A 322 2.12 6.01 17.20
N VAL A 323 1.91 7.34 17.26
CA VAL A 323 0.91 8.01 16.42
C VAL A 323 1.20 7.82 14.93
N ILE A 324 2.48 7.92 14.51
CA ILE A 324 2.85 7.69 13.11
C ILE A 324 2.61 6.23 12.75
N ALA A 325 2.93 5.31 13.66
CA ALA A 325 2.70 3.89 13.44
C ALA A 325 1.21 3.52 13.33
N THR A 326 0.32 4.21 14.08
CA THR A 326 -1.14 4.07 14.01
C THR A 326 -1.67 4.45 12.62
N TRP A 327 -1.20 5.56 12.06
CA TRP A 327 -1.69 6.08 10.78
C TRP A 327 -0.94 5.52 9.55
N TRP A 328 0.16 4.81 9.75
CA TRP A 328 0.95 4.24 8.66
C TRP A 328 0.15 3.32 7.71
N PRO A 329 -0.68 2.37 8.20
CA PRO A 329 -1.49 1.52 7.32
C PRO A 329 -2.45 2.30 6.42
N VAL A 330 -2.97 3.42 6.91
CA VAL A 330 -3.90 4.32 6.19
C VAL A 330 -3.23 4.93 4.95
N MET A 331 -1.93 5.22 5.06
CA MET A 331 -1.12 5.68 3.93
C MET A 331 -0.68 4.53 3.03
N ILE A 332 -0.09 3.47 3.61
CA ILE A 332 0.63 2.46 2.82
C ILE A 332 -0.31 1.60 1.97
N THR A 333 -1.51 1.29 2.47
CA THR A 333 -2.41 0.32 1.81
C THR A 333 -2.98 0.86 0.50
N PRO A 334 -3.53 2.10 0.44
CA PRO A 334 -3.90 2.73 -0.82
C PRO A 334 -2.71 2.90 -1.77
N MET A 335 -1.52 3.19 -1.25
CA MET A 335 -0.33 3.33 -2.07
C MET A 335 0.08 2.00 -2.71
N ILE A 336 -0.02 0.88 -1.99
CA ILE A 336 0.18 -0.46 -2.56
C ILE A 336 -0.82 -0.74 -3.69
N ALA A 337 -2.10 -0.42 -3.49
CA ALA A 337 -3.13 -0.60 -4.52
C ALA A 337 -2.82 0.22 -5.80
N ILE A 338 -2.39 1.48 -5.63
CA ILE A 338 -1.98 2.35 -6.74
C ILE A 338 -0.72 1.80 -7.43
N ALA A 339 0.30 1.41 -6.67
CA ALA A 339 1.55 0.86 -7.20
C ALA A 339 1.31 -0.41 -8.02
N ALA A 340 0.54 -1.34 -7.48
CA ALA A 340 0.15 -2.57 -8.16
C ALA A 340 -0.71 -2.29 -9.40
N THR A 341 -1.62 -1.30 -9.36
CA THR A 341 -2.38 -0.87 -10.53
C THR A 341 -1.48 -0.31 -11.63
N VAL A 342 -0.52 0.56 -11.29
CA VAL A 342 0.45 1.13 -12.24
C VAL A 342 1.31 0.04 -12.86
N LEU A 343 1.73 -0.97 -12.08
CA LEU A 343 2.41 -2.15 -12.58
C LEU A 343 1.51 -2.98 -13.50
N ALA A 344 0.27 -3.25 -13.11
CA ALA A 344 -0.69 -4.05 -13.87
C ALA A 344 -0.98 -3.47 -15.26
N ARG A 345 -0.99 -2.13 -15.41
CA ARG A 345 -1.11 -1.44 -16.70
C ARG A 345 0.01 -1.75 -17.70
N ARG A 346 1.13 -2.33 -17.26
CA ARG A 346 2.20 -2.81 -18.17
C ARG A 346 1.80 -4.06 -18.94
N PHE A 347 0.76 -4.77 -18.49
CA PHE A 347 0.30 -6.04 -19.03
C PHE A 347 -1.18 -6.03 -19.44
N LEU A 348 -1.99 -5.17 -18.82
CA LEU A 348 -3.43 -5.09 -19.04
C LEU A 348 -3.79 -3.83 -19.84
N ALA A 349 -4.49 -4.02 -20.96
CA ALA A 349 -4.90 -2.93 -21.84
C ALA A 349 -6.04 -2.07 -21.25
N HIS A 350 -7.01 -2.71 -20.57
CA HIS A 350 -8.17 -2.01 -20.01
C HIS A 350 -7.87 -1.45 -18.61
N ASP A 351 -8.11 -0.14 -18.42
CA ASP A 351 -7.81 0.55 -17.15
C ASP A 351 -8.57 -0.05 -15.96
N GLY A 352 -9.85 -0.41 -16.15
CA GLY A 352 -10.65 -1.07 -15.12
C GLY A 352 -10.10 -2.42 -14.66
N ARG A 353 -9.48 -3.19 -15.57
CA ARG A 353 -8.82 -4.46 -15.21
C ARG A 353 -7.53 -4.24 -14.43
N ALA A 354 -6.77 -3.19 -14.77
CA ALA A 354 -5.57 -2.84 -14.02
C ALA A 354 -5.91 -2.41 -12.58
N TRP A 355 -6.95 -1.59 -12.41
CA TRP A 355 -7.46 -1.24 -11.08
C TRP A 355 -8.00 -2.44 -10.31
N PHE A 356 -8.74 -3.33 -10.99
CA PHE A 356 -9.20 -4.57 -10.38
C PHE A 356 -8.02 -5.43 -9.89
N ALA A 357 -6.98 -5.61 -10.71
CA ALA A 357 -5.79 -6.37 -10.32
C ALA A 357 -5.05 -5.73 -9.12
N GLY A 358 -4.83 -4.42 -9.15
CA GLY A 358 -4.13 -3.71 -8.08
C GLY A 358 -4.89 -3.71 -6.76
N SER A 359 -6.21 -3.53 -6.80
CA SER A 359 -7.05 -3.57 -5.61
C SER A 359 -7.30 -4.99 -5.11
N LEU A 360 -7.38 -5.99 -5.99
CA LEU A 360 -7.42 -7.39 -5.58
C LEU A 360 -6.18 -7.74 -4.77
N PHE A 361 -4.99 -7.34 -5.24
CA PHE A 361 -3.75 -7.52 -4.48
C PHE A 361 -3.83 -6.82 -3.12
N ALA A 362 -4.14 -5.52 -3.08
CA ALA A 362 -4.22 -4.77 -1.83
C ALA A 362 -5.25 -5.34 -0.84
N LEU A 363 -6.41 -5.78 -1.31
CA LEU A 363 -7.46 -6.37 -0.45
C LEU A 363 -7.10 -7.76 0.06
N THR A 364 -6.22 -8.50 -0.63
CA THR A 364 -5.69 -9.78 -0.10
C THR A 364 -4.66 -9.60 1.02
N LEU A 365 -4.16 -8.38 1.24
CA LEU A 365 -3.21 -8.07 2.31
C LEU A 365 -3.95 -7.94 3.65
N THR A 366 -3.99 -9.05 4.39
CA THR A 366 -4.71 -9.20 5.68
C THR A 366 -3.83 -9.81 6.77
N LEU A 367 -2.62 -10.26 6.43
CA LEU A 367 -1.72 -11.02 7.29
C LEU A 367 -0.64 -10.13 7.92
N ASN A 368 -1.02 -8.96 8.44
CA ASN A 368 -0.09 -8.01 9.06
C ASN A 368 1.07 -7.58 8.14
N THR A 369 0.85 -7.44 6.84
CA THR A 369 1.90 -7.00 5.90
C THR A 369 1.92 -5.48 5.70
N ILE A 370 0.98 -4.76 6.32
CA ILE A 370 0.70 -3.33 6.09
C ILE A 370 0.93 -2.45 7.32
N TYR A 371 1.33 -3.02 8.47
CA TYR A 371 1.69 -2.24 9.65
C TYR A 371 2.98 -1.43 9.44
N PHE A 372 3.26 -0.54 10.39
CA PHE A 372 4.50 0.23 10.42
C PHE A 372 5.72 -0.69 10.49
N SER A 373 6.33 -0.96 9.34
CA SER A 373 7.43 -1.91 9.18
C SER A 373 8.25 -1.60 7.93
N PRO A 374 9.54 -1.97 7.91
CA PRO A 374 10.34 -1.80 6.69
C PRO A 374 9.81 -2.63 5.51
N GLN A 375 9.11 -3.73 5.79
CA GLN A 375 8.54 -4.62 4.78
C GLN A 375 7.40 -3.94 4.00
N SER A 376 6.53 -3.19 4.69
CA SER A 376 5.40 -2.51 4.05
C SER A 376 5.85 -1.34 3.16
N LEU A 377 6.94 -0.64 3.51
CA LEU A 377 7.59 0.30 2.58
C LEU A 377 8.30 -0.43 1.43
N GLY A 378 8.99 -1.53 1.74
CA GLY A 378 9.78 -2.30 0.79
C GLY A 378 8.95 -2.83 -0.39
N ILE A 379 7.72 -3.30 -0.15
CA ILE A 379 6.85 -3.79 -1.23
C ILE A 379 6.43 -2.67 -2.19
N VAL A 380 6.19 -1.45 -1.69
CA VAL A 380 5.85 -0.31 -2.54
C VAL A 380 7.03 0.06 -3.44
N LEU A 381 8.22 0.19 -2.86
CA LEU A 381 9.46 0.48 -3.59
C LEU A 381 9.72 -0.59 -4.66
N ALA A 382 9.54 -1.87 -4.32
CA ALA A 382 9.68 -2.98 -5.25
C ALA A 382 8.71 -2.88 -6.45
N LEU A 383 7.43 -2.64 -6.20
CA LEU A 383 6.41 -2.48 -7.25
C LEU A 383 6.73 -1.29 -8.16
N CYS A 384 7.21 -0.18 -7.60
CA CYS A 384 7.61 1.01 -8.36
C CYS A 384 8.84 0.74 -9.24
N ILE A 385 9.87 0.09 -8.71
CA ILE A 385 11.06 -0.33 -9.46
C ILE A 385 10.65 -1.21 -10.64
N LEU A 386 9.80 -2.21 -10.40
CA LEU A 386 9.29 -3.11 -11.45
C LEU A 386 8.48 -2.35 -12.50
N ALA A 387 7.61 -1.43 -12.08
CA ALA A 387 6.81 -0.61 -12.99
C ALA A 387 7.63 0.39 -13.81
N LEU A 388 8.78 0.84 -13.30
CA LEU A 388 9.74 1.69 -14.02
C LEU A 388 10.57 0.90 -15.03
N ALA A 389 11.01 -0.30 -14.64
CA ALA A 389 11.82 -1.18 -15.49
C ALA A 389 11.02 -1.73 -16.68
N LEU A 390 9.73 -1.99 -16.50
CA LEU A 390 8.87 -2.56 -17.54
C LEU A 390 8.39 -1.47 -18.52
N GLY A 391 8.66 -1.69 -19.81
CA GLY A 391 8.10 -0.91 -20.91
C GLY A 391 6.58 -1.08 -21.03
N ALA A 392 5.90 -0.21 -21.78
CA ALA A 392 4.50 -0.43 -22.12
C ALA A 392 4.39 -1.65 -23.05
N GLY A 393 4.21 -2.83 -22.46
CA GLY A 393 3.90 -4.05 -23.19
C GLY A 393 2.47 -3.96 -23.70
N ARG A 394 2.27 -3.52 -24.94
CA ARG A 394 0.97 -3.75 -25.58
C ARG A 394 0.82 -5.25 -25.79
N PRO A 395 -0.25 -5.89 -25.26
CA PRO A 395 -0.64 -7.21 -25.74
C PRO A 395 -0.85 -7.10 -27.25
N SER A 396 -0.28 -8.02 -28.02
CA SER A 396 -0.80 -8.26 -29.38
C SER A 396 -2.28 -8.58 -29.21
N GLY A 397 -3.16 -7.75 -29.78
CA GLY A 397 -4.60 -7.78 -29.49
C GLY A 397 -5.25 -9.15 -29.72
N PRO A 398 -6.47 -9.37 -29.20
CA PRO A 398 -7.22 -10.58 -29.50
C PRO A 398 -7.37 -10.68 -31.02
N THR A 399 -7.02 -11.85 -31.55
CA THR A 399 -7.45 -12.28 -32.88
C THR A 399 -8.92 -11.95 -33.05
N SER A 400 -9.23 -11.01 -33.95
CA SER A 400 -10.59 -10.85 -34.44
C SER A 400 -11.05 -12.21 -34.95
N PHE A 401 -12.19 -12.66 -34.42
CA PHE A 401 -12.93 -13.74 -35.05
C PHE A 401 -13.16 -13.37 -36.52
N ALA A 402 -12.86 -14.32 -37.39
CA ALA A 402 -13.21 -14.42 -38.80
C ALA A 402 -13.98 -13.23 -39.40
N ALA A 403 -13.25 -12.28 -39.99
CA ALA A 403 -13.70 -11.61 -41.19
C ALA A 403 -12.69 -11.99 -42.28
N THR A 404 -13.14 -12.80 -43.23
CA THR A 404 -12.40 -13.23 -44.41
C THR A 404 -11.84 -12.01 -45.15
N SER A 405 -10.55 -11.69 -44.95
CA SER A 405 -9.86 -10.77 -45.85
C SER A 405 -9.54 -11.54 -47.13
N ARG A 406 -10.27 -11.20 -48.18
CA ARG A 406 -10.04 -11.64 -49.55
C ARG A 406 -8.59 -11.34 -49.92
N ALA A 407 -7.87 -12.32 -50.47
CA ALA A 407 -6.52 -12.10 -51.00
C ALA A 407 -6.58 -11.04 -52.10
N ALA A 408 -5.82 -9.96 -51.96
CA ALA A 408 -5.66 -8.96 -53.01
C ALA A 408 -5.05 -9.62 -54.25
N ALA A 409 -5.67 -9.40 -55.41
CA ALA A 409 -5.19 -9.93 -56.68
C ALA A 409 -3.94 -9.17 -57.16
N PRO A 410 -3.05 -9.80 -57.95
CA PRO A 410 -1.85 -9.13 -58.45
C PRO A 410 -2.23 -8.03 -59.45
N GLY A 411 -1.95 -6.76 -59.11
CA GLY A 411 -2.15 -5.62 -60.03
C GLY A 411 -2.70 -4.33 -59.40
N GLU A 412 -3.04 -4.33 -58.12
CA GLU A 412 -3.55 -3.12 -57.46
C GLU A 412 -2.39 -2.20 -57.02
N LEU A 413 -2.21 -1.08 -57.72
CA LEU A 413 -1.27 -0.02 -57.32
C LEU A 413 -1.74 0.56 -55.98
N ILE A 414 -1.05 0.21 -54.90
CA ILE A 414 -1.19 0.87 -53.61
C ILE A 414 -0.56 2.27 -53.76
N ALA A 415 -1.38 3.31 -53.67
CA ALA A 415 -0.91 4.68 -53.64
C ALA A 415 -0.03 4.92 -52.41
N ASP A 416 1.21 5.34 -52.65
CA ASP A 416 2.11 5.86 -51.61
C ASP A 416 1.44 7.06 -50.94
N GLY A 417 0.94 6.88 -49.71
CA GLY A 417 0.33 7.99 -48.97
C GLY A 417 -0.67 7.67 -47.86
N ASP A 418 -0.90 6.41 -47.47
CA ASP A 418 -1.79 6.11 -46.33
C ASP A 418 -1.00 6.02 -45.00
N PRO A 419 -1.12 6.99 -44.07
CA PRO A 419 -0.42 6.94 -42.78
C PRO A 419 -0.95 5.80 -41.87
N ALA A 420 -2.06 5.14 -42.21
CA ALA A 420 -2.69 4.11 -41.38
C ALA A 420 -1.90 2.78 -41.28
N HIS A 421 -0.84 2.58 -42.07
CA HIS A 421 0.00 1.38 -42.01
C HIS A 421 1.41 1.56 -41.45
N SER A 422 1.76 2.75 -40.97
CA SER A 422 3.06 3.01 -40.35
C SER A 422 3.06 2.81 -38.83
N ALA A 423 4.01 2.00 -38.36
CA ALA A 423 4.43 1.78 -36.97
C ALA A 423 3.46 1.05 -36.02
N ARG A 424 3.49 -0.29 -36.08
CA ARG A 424 3.25 -1.14 -34.90
C ARG A 424 4.17 -0.64 -33.77
N PRO A 425 3.67 -0.08 -32.65
CA PRO A 425 4.54 0.32 -31.56
C PRO A 425 5.07 -0.94 -30.89
N ARG A 426 6.28 -1.37 -31.28
CA ARG A 426 6.99 -2.42 -30.56
C ARG A 426 7.12 -1.92 -29.13
N ALA A 427 6.69 -2.73 -28.16
CA ALA A 427 7.02 -2.51 -26.76
C ALA A 427 8.54 -2.54 -26.64
N SER A 428 9.22 -1.40 -26.79
CA SER A 428 10.64 -1.33 -26.57
C SER A 428 10.82 -1.52 -25.07
N GLY A 429 11.31 -2.68 -24.64
CA GLY A 429 11.73 -2.93 -23.26
C GLY A 429 12.88 -2.00 -22.81
N VAL A 430 13.29 -1.04 -23.64
CA VAL A 430 14.33 -0.05 -23.36
C VAL A 430 13.86 0.91 -22.27
N VAL A 431 14.60 0.90 -21.17
CA VAL A 431 14.45 1.79 -20.03
C VAL A 431 15.26 3.05 -20.32
N GLY A 432 14.59 4.19 -20.40
CA GLY A 432 15.26 5.49 -20.60
C GLY A 432 16.14 5.86 -19.40
N TRP A 433 17.18 6.67 -19.64
CA TRP A 433 18.19 7.03 -18.63
C TRP A 433 17.61 7.58 -17.32
N TRP A 434 16.56 8.41 -17.39
CA TRP A 434 15.92 8.96 -16.19
C TRP A 434 15.22 7.87 -15.35
N ARG A 435 14.68 6.82 -15.99
CA ARG A 435 14.09 5.68 -15.29
C ARG A 435 15.16 4.84 -14.63
N LEU A 436 16.33 4.70 -15.27
CA LEU A 436 17.48 4.03 -14.68
C LEU A 436 17.96 4.79 -13.43
N GLY A 437 18.07 6.12 -13.51
CA GLY A 437 18.35 6.95 -12.34
C GLY A 437 17.32 6.79 -11.22
N ALA A 438 16.03 6.78 -11.56
CA ALA A 438 14.96 6.54 -10.58
C ALA A 438 15.02 5.12 -9.96
N ILE A 439 15.28 4.09 -10.77
CA ILE A 439 15.45 2.71 -10.28
C ILE A 439 16.65 2.61 -9.32
N LEU A 440 17.77 3.27 -9.63
CA LEU A 440 18.93 3.31 -8.73
C LEU A 440 18.60 4.01 -7.42
N ALA A 441 17.95 5.18 -7.47
CA ALA A 441 17.56 5.91 -6.26
C ALA A 441 16.64 5.06 -5.37
N LEU A 442 15.59 4.44 -5.93
CA LEU A 442 14.71 3.54 -5.20
C LEU A 442 15.42 2.26 -4.74
N GLY A 443 16.39 1.76 -5.51
CA GLY A 443 17.23 0.61 -5.16
C GLY A 443 18.10 0.90 -3.93
N CYS A 444 18.71 2.08 -3.86
CA CYS A 444 19.43 2.56 -2.68
C CYS A 444 18.51 2.71 -1.47
N THR A 445 17.35 3.36 -1.63
CA THR A 445 16.35 3.48 -0.55
C THR A 445 15.90 2.10 -0.05
N LEU A 446 15.64 1.15 -0.96
CA LEU A 446 15.21 -0.20 -0.62
C LEU A 446 16.31 -0.98 0.12
N ALA A 447 17.56 -0.85 -0.33
CA ALA A 447 18.72 -1.52 0.25
C ALA A 447 18.98 -1.13 1.71
N ILE A 448 18.82 0.15 2.06
CA ILE A 448 19.02 0.65 3.44
C ILE A 448 17.78 0.47 4.32
N THR A 449 16.62 0.20 3.71
CA THR A 449 15.34 0.03 4.41
C THR A 449 15.09 -1.43 4.76
N HIS A 450 15.33 -2.36 3.84
CA HIS A 450 14.88 -3.74 4.04
C HIS A 450 15.90 -4.76 3.52
N GLN A 451 16.19 -5.77 4.35
CA GLN A 451 17.20 -6.79 4.10
C GLN A 451 16.89 -7.72 2.92
N ILE A 452 15.63 -8.13 2.72
CA ILE A 452 15.25 -9.12 1.67
C ILE A 452 14.70 -8.52 0.38
N SER A 453 13.80 -7.55 0.48
CA SER A 453 13.06 -6.99 -0.65
C SER A 453 13.90 -6.61 -1.90
N PRO A 454 15.14 -6.07 -1.78
CA PRO A 454 15.99 -5.84 -2.95
C PRO A 454 16.29 -7.11 -3.76
N TYR A 455 16.55 -8.23 -3.07
CA TYR A 455 16.89 -9.50 -3.71
C TYR A 455 15.69 -10.12 -4.42
N LEU A 456 14.51 -10.09 -3.79
CA LEU A 456 13.25 -10.54 -4.40
C LEU A 456 12.87 -9.70 -5.63
N THR A 457 13.04 -8.38 -5.54
CA THR A 457 12.82 -7.46 -6.66
C THR A 457 13.78 -7.79 -7.82
N THR A 458 15.04 -8.07 -7.50
CA THR A 458 16.06 -8.47 -8.49
C THR A 458 15.72 -9.80 -9.15
N ALA A 459 15.24 -10.79 -8.41
CA ALA A 459 14.82 -12.08 -8.96
C ALA A 459 13.71 -11.90 -10.02
N ALA A 460 12.68 -11.10 -9.71
CA ALA A 460 11.62 -10.77 -10.66
C ALA A 460 12.15 -9.99 -11.88
N LEU A 461 13.03 -9.00 -11.69
CA LEU A 461 13.67 -8.28 -12.80
C LEU A 461 14.50 -9.21 -13.69
N GLY A 462 15.22 -10.17 -13.09
CA GLY A 462 15.99 -11.20 -13.81
C GLY A 462 15.10 -12.01 -14.76
N VAL A 463 13.91 -12.42 -14.30
CA VAL A 463 12.90 -13.06 -15.16
C VAL A 463 12.57 -12.14 -16.34
N PHE A 464 12.25 -10.87 -16.10
CA PHE A 464 11.91 -9.96 -17.19
C PHE A 464 13.07 -9.65 -18.16
N VAL A 465 14.32 -9.72 -17.71
CA VAL A 465 15.52 -9.64 -18.58
C VAL A 465 15.64 -10.88 -19.47
N VAL A 466 15.48 -12.09 -18.92
CA VAL A 466 15.47 -13.35 -19.69
C VAL A 466 14.36 -13.32 -20.75
N PHE A 467 13.19 -12.82 -20.35
CA PHE A 467 12.05 -12.59 -21.24
C PHE A 467 12.16 -11.29 -22.07
N ARG A 468 13.33 -10.62 -22.10
CA ARG A 468 13.65 -9.39 -22.86
C ARG A 468 12.54 -8.33 -22.82
N LEU A 469 11.80 -8.29 -21.71
CA LEU A 469 10.82 -7.26 -21.39
C LEU A 469 11.47 -6.06 -20.70
N VAL A 470 12.71 -6.25 -20.20
CA VAL A 470 13.57 -5.21 -19.63
C VAL A 470 14.89 -5.15 -20.42
N ARG A 471 15.29 -3.95 -20.82
CA ARG A 471 16.57 -3.60 -21.43
C ARG A 471 17.02 -2.24 -20.89
N PRO A 472 18.30 -2.03 -20.53
CA PRO A 472 19.42 -2.96 -20.71
C PRO A 472 19.37 -4.14 -19.73
N TRP A 473 20.06 -5.24 -20.08
CA TRP A 473 20.06 -6.48 -19.30
C TRP A 473 20.64 -6.30 -17.89
N TRP A 474 21.46 -5.26 -17.69
CA TRP A 474 22.05 -4.91 -16.40
C TRP A 474 21.12 -4.11 -15.48
N THR A 475 19.88 -3.79 -15.89
CA THR A 475 18.90 -3.08 -15.02
C THR A 475 18.78 -3.68 -13.60
N PRO A 476 18.79 -5.02 -13.39
CA PRO A 476 18.76 -5.60 -12.04
C PRO A 476 19.95 -5.19 -11.15
N VAL A 477 21.12 -4.88 -11.74
CA VAL A 477 22.33 -4.43 -11.01
C VAL A 477 22.06 -3.14 -10.24
N LEU A 478 21.18 -2.27 -10.72
CA LEU A 478 20.81 -1.03 -10.03
C LEU A 478 20.05 -1.26 -8.71
N VAL A 479 19.54 -2.47 -8.48
CA VAL A 479 18.81 -2.85 -7.28
C VAL A 479 19.68 -3.74 -6.38
N VAL A 480 20.27 -4.79 -6.95
CA VAL A 480 21.09 -5.73 -6.18
C VAL A 480 22.46 -5.14 -5.82
N GLY A 481 23.03 -4.27 -6.64
CA GLY A 481 24.31 -3.62 -6.37
C GLY A 481 24.31 -2.85 -5.05
N PRO A 482 23.40 -1.87 -4.85
CA PRO A 482 23.26 -1.19 -3.56
C PRO A 482 23.01 -2.14 -2.39
N ALA A 483 22.19 -3.19 -2.58
CA ALA A 483 21.88 -4.16 -1.54
C ALA A 483 23.11 -4.98 -1.11
N LEU A 484 23.90 -5.46 -2.07
CA LEU A 484 25.13 -6.20 -1.80
C LEU A 484 26.20 -5.32 -1.13
N LEU A 485 26.36 -4.08 -1.59
CA LEU A 485 27.27 -3.11 -0.97
C LEU A 485 26.86 -2.80 0.47
N TRP A 486 25.57 -2.59 0.70
CA TRP A 486 25.05 -2.34 2.05
C TRP A 486 25.19 -3.55 2.97
N ALA A 487 24.85 -4.75 2.47
CA ALA A 487 25.03 -6.00 3.21
C ALA A 487 26.52 -6.21 3.57
N ALA A 488 27.44 -6.01 2.63
CA ALA A 488 28.87 -6.11 2.89
C ALA A 488 29.36 -5.12 3.95
N ALA A 489 28.86 -3.87 3.92
CA ALA A 489 29.18 -2.85 4.93
C ALA A 489 28.66 -3.21 6.34
N ASN A 490 27.61 -4.04 6.45
CA ASN A 490 27.02 -4.47 7.72
C ASN A 490 27.21 -5.99 7.98
N ARG A 491 28.30 -6.59 7.44
CA ARG A 491 28.56 -8.04 7.49
C ARG A 491 28.63 -8.64 8.89
N SER A 492 29.04 -7.86 9.89
CA SER A 492 29.15 -8.30 11.28
C SER A 492 27.80 -8.73 11.87
N VAL A 493 26.71 -8.14 11.37
CA VAL A 493 25.35 -8.44 11.81
C VAL A 493 24.76 -9.62 11.01
N LEU A 494 25.18 -9.83 9.76
CA LEU A 494 24.67 -10.90 8.90
C LEU A 494 25.08 -12.31 9.36
N GLY A 495 26.26 -12.47 9.98
CA GLY A 495 26.76 -13.76 10.46
C GLY A 495 25.87 -14.43 11.52
N THR A 496 25.07 -13.64 12.24
CA THR A 496 24.13 -14.12 13.26
C THR A 496 22.79 -14.58 12.66
N PHE A 497 22.44 -14.12 11.45
CA PHE A 497 21.13 -14.41 10.80
C PHE A 497 21.23 -15.31 9.56
N ILE A 498 22.44 -15.53 9.02
CA ILE A 498 22.69 -16.44 7.90
C ILE A 498 23.58 -17.58 8.40
N THR A 499 22.96 -18.66 8.87
CA THR A 499 23.70 -19.88 9.22
C THR A 499 23.92 -20.75 7.97
N PRO A 500 25.15 -21.19 7.67
CA PRO A 500 25.43 -22.12 6.56
C PRO A 500 24.64 -23.43 6.64
N ALA A 501 24.24 -23.84 7.85
CA ALA A 501 23.46 -25.05 8.10
C ALA A 501 22.03 -25.00 7.53
N ALA A 502 21.50 -23.81 7.20
CA ALA A 502 20.15 -23.66 6.67
C ALA A 502 20.07 -23.63 5.14
N ALA A 503 21.21 -23.58 4.45
CA ALA A 503 21.25 -23.68 3.00
C ALA A 503 20.97 -25.14 2.60
N GLY A 504 19.76 -25.41 2.10
CA GLY A 504 19.39 -26.72 1.55
C GLY A 504 18.19 -27.41 2.20
N ASN A 505 17.65 -26.91 3.32
CA ASN A 505 16.49 -27.52 3.98
C ASN A 505 15.14 -26.93 3.50
N VAL A 506 14.82 -27.23 2.24
CA VAL A 506 13.71 -26.58 1.50
C VAL A 506 12.33 -26.97 2.03
N LEU A 507 12.14 -28.20 2.53
CA LEU A 507 10.84 -28.65 3.03
C LEU A 507 10.50 -28.00 4.38
N ASP A 508 11.46 -27.89 5.30
CA ASP A 508 11.22 -27.29 6.62
C ASP A 508 10.97 -25.78 6.53
N ASN A 509 11.60 -25.10 5.57
CA ASN A 509 11.35 -23.68 5.28
C ASN A 509 10.01 -23.41 4.57
N ALA A 510 9.39 -24.45 3.98
CA ALA A 510 8.11 -24.35 3.28
C ALA A 510 6.92 -24.81 4.14
N ALA A 511 7.18 -25.45 5.29
CA ALA A 511 6.15 -25.91 6.20
C ALA A 511 5.38 -24.72 6.82
N PRO A 512 4.05 -24.85 7.01
CA PRO A 512 3.28 -23.85 7.77
C PRO A 512 3.85 -23.69 9.18
N PRO A 513 3.74 -22.49 9.80
CA PRO A 513 4.15 -22.29 11.18
C PRO A 513 3.50 -23.29 12.12
N VAL A 514 4.34 -24.14 12.73
CA VAL A 514 3.99 -24.87 13.95
C VAL A 514 4.34 -23.95 15.11
N HIS A 515 3.40 -23.77 16.03
CA HIS A 515 3.68 -23.06 17.28
C HIS A 515 4.00 -24.15 18.30
N ASP A 516 5.29 -24.42 18.47
CA ASP A 516 5.75 -25.29 19.54
C ASP A 516 5.23 -24.72 20.86
N GLY A 517 4.52 -25.54 21.64
CA GLY A 517 3.92 -25.14 22.93
C GLY A 517 2.42 -24.82 22.91
N ALA A 518 1.72 -24.80 21.76
CA ALA A 518 0.26 -24.69 21.77
C ALA A 518 -0.38 -25.97 22.37
N THR A 519 -0.99 -25.85 23.55
CA THR A 519 -1.61 -26.97 24.30
C THR A 519 -3.09 -27.17 23.97
N LEU A 520 -3.75 -26.15 23.41
CA LEU A 520 -5.17 -26.13 23.10
C LEU A 520 -5.45 -26.22 21.60
N ALA A 521 -6.64 -26.67 21.24
CA ALA A 521 -7.11 -26.63 19.86
C ALA A 521 -7.18 -25.17 19.37
N LYS A 522 -6.61 -24.90 18.18
CA LYS A 522 -6.63 -23.56 17.59
C LYS A 522 -8.09 -23.07 17.42
N PRO A 523 -8.45 -21.90 17.96
CA PRO A 523 -9.81 -21.38 17.84
C PRO A 523 -10.26 -21.20 16.38
N LEU A 524 -11.57 -21.34 16.14
CA LEU A 524 -12.17 -21.14 14.82
C LEU A 524 -11.83 -19.75 14.25
N VAL A 525 -11.85 -18.72 15.09
CA VAL A 525 -11.54 -17.34 14.67
C VAL A 525 -10.13 -17.23 14.11
N ASN A 526 -9.13 -17.85 14.75
CA ASN A 526 -7.76 -17.88 14.23
C ASN A 526 -7.71 -18.64 12.90
N THR A 527 -8.30 -19.83 12.87
CA THR A 527 -8.36 -20.67 11.66
C THR A 527 -8.98 -19.92 10.48
N LEU A 528 -10.07 -19.20 10.69
CA LEU A 528 -10.73 -18.41 9.64
C LEU A 528 -9.95 -17.15 9.27
N ALA A 529 -9.30 -16.48 10.23
CA ALA A 529 -8.54 -15.25 9.99
C ALA A 529 -7.35 -15.51 9.05
N PHE A 530 -6.72 -16.70 9.13
CA PHE A 530 -5.68 -17.11 8.19
C PHE A 530 -6.24 -17.87 6.97
N GLY A 531 -7.23 -18.73 7.20
CA GLY A 531 -7.77 -19.65 6.19
C GLY A 531 -8.58 -18.95 5.09
N LEU A 532 -9.38 -17.94 5.42
CA LEU A 532 -10.18 -17.22 4.42
C LEU A 532 -9.29 -16.41 3.45
N PRO A 533 -8.31 -15.60 3.90
CA PRO A 533 -7.36 -14.96 2.98
C PRO A 533 -6.56 -15.96 2.14
N ALA A 534 -6.10 -17.06 2.75
CA ALA A 534 -5.40 -18.12 2.03
C ALA A 534 -6.29 -18.75 0.94
N ALA A 535 -7.57 -19.03 1.23
CA ALA A 535 -8.52 -19.55 0.26
C ALA A 535 -8.75 -18.56 -0.90
N VAL A 536 -8.88 -17.26 -0.63
CA VAL A 536 -8.97 -16.24 -1.69
C VAL A 536 -7.70 -16.22 -2.54
N LEU A 537 -6.52 -16.30 -1.94
CA LEU A 537 -5.26 -16.36 -2.68
C LEU A 537 -5.14 -17.62 -3.53
N VAL A 538 -5.62 -18.77 -3.04
CA VAL A 538 -5.72 -20.01 -3.83
C VAL A 538 -6.67 -19.82 -5.02
N LEU A 539 -7.85 -19.22 -4.81
CA LEU A 539 -8.79 -18.91 -5.89
C LEU A 539 -8.18 -17.94 -6.92
N VAL A 540 -7.42 -16.95 -6.48
CA VAL A 540 -6.65 -16.07 -7.37
C VAL A 540 -5.60 -16.86 -8.15
N GLY A 541 -4.88 -17.78 -7.50
CA GLY A 541 -3.94 -18.69 -8.15
C GLY A 541 -4.60 -19.59 -9.20
N VAL A 542 -5.77 -20.14 -8.90
CA VAL A 542 -6.56 -20.94 -9.85
C VAL A 542 -7.04 -20.07 -11.03
N ALA A 543 -7.54 -18.87 -10.78
CA ALA A 543 -7.93 -17.94 -11.82
C ALA A 543 -6.74 -17.52 -12.70
N ALA A 544 -5.57 -17.29 -12.09
CA ALA A 544 -4.32 -17.01 -12.78
C ALA A 544 -3.86 -18.19 -13.65
N LEU A 545 -3.96 -19.41 -13.14
CA LEU A 545 -3.65 -20.63 -13.88
C LEU A 545 -4.61 -20.81 -15.07
N ALA A 546 -5.91 -20.64 -14.86
CA ALA A 546 -6.90 -20.70 -15.93
C ALA A 546 -6.61 -19.65 -17.02
N ALA A 547 -6.34 -18.40 -16.62
CA ALA A 547 -5.98 -17.33 -17.55
C ALA A 547 -4.67 -17.64 -18.30
N PHE A 548 -3.67 -18.22 -17.62
CA PHE A 548 -2.43 -18.68 -18.23
C PHE A 548 -2.69 -19.78 -19.27
N LEU A 549 -3.43 -20.83 -18.92
CA LEU A 549 -3.72 -21.95 -19.83
C LEU A 549 -4.43 -21.50 -21.11
N VAL A 550 -5.32 -20.51 -21.02
CA VAL A 550 -5.99 -19.89 -22.17
C VAL A 550 -5.03 -19.08 -23.05
N HIS A 551 -4.05 -18.38 -22.44
CA HIS A 551 -3.18 -17.42 -23.13
C HIS A 551 -1.70 -17.84 -23.20
N ARG A 552 -1.39 -19.13 -22.98
CA ARG A 552 -0.02 -19.68 -22.78
C ARG A 552 0.96 -19.52 -23.96
N LYS A 553 0.50 -18.98 -25.09
CA LYS A 553 1.30 -18.80 -26.30
C LYS A 553 2.19 -17.56 -26.26
N GLY A 554 1.91 -16.60 -25.38
CA GLY A 554 2.66 -15.35 -25.33
C GLY A 554 3.80 -15.35 -24.33
N ARG A 555 4.89 -14.69 -24.71
CA ARG A 555 6.10 -14.54 -23.90
C ARG A 555 5.85 -13.79 -22.58
N GLN A 556 4.92 -12.84 -22.57
CA GLN A 556 4.59 -12.04 -21.39
C GLN A 556 3.91 -12.88 -20.31
N GLN A 557 3.07 -13.84 -20.69
CA GLN A 557 2.36 -14.72 -19.78
C GLN A 557 3.32 -15.63 -19.04
N TRP A 558 4.29 -16.23 -19.75
CA TRP A 558 5.37 -17.00 -19.13
C TRP A 558 6.24 -16.16 -18.19
N ALA A 559 6.56 -14.92 -18.59
CA ALA A 559 7.30 -14.01 -17.72
C ALA A 559 6.53 -13.71 -16.42
N LEU A 560 5.21 -13.52 -16.48
CA LEU A 560 4.38 -13.30 -15.29
C LEU A 560 4.32 -14.52 -14.37
N VAL A 561 4.16 -15.73 -14.91
CA VAL A 561 4.16 -16.97 -14.11
C VAL A 561 5.50 -17.18 -13.43
N LEU A 562 6.61 -16.99 -14.14
CA LEU A 562 7.95 -17.15 -13.56
C LEU A 562 8.31 -16.00 -12.61
N ALA A 563 7.79 -14.79 -12.82
CA ALA A 563 7.90 -13.70 -11.85
C ALA A 563 7.12 -14.02 -10.56
N ALA A 564 5.93 -14.63 -10.67
CA ALA A 564 5.16 -15.13 -9.52
C ALA A 564 5.90 -16.24 -8.75
N ALA A 565 6.62 -17.10 -9.45
CA ALA A 565 7.43 -18.16 -8.84
C ALA A 565 8.79 -17.66 -8.30
N SER A 566 9.28 -16.50 -8.75
CA SER A 566 10.61 -16.00 -8.38
C SER A 566 10.88 -15.87 -6.87
N PRO A 567 9.90 -15.52 -6.00
CA PRO A 567 10.14 -15.44 -4.56
C PRO A 567 10.38 -16.79 -3.89
N VAL A 568 10.04 -17.91 -4.52
CA VAL A 568 10.34 -19.26 -4.00
C VAL A 568 11.85 -19.47 -3.85
N SER A 569 12.67 -18.75 -4.64
CA SER A 569 14.12 -18.75 -4.47
C SER A 569 14.57 -18.34 -3.05
N LEU A 570 13.76 -17.57 -2.33
CA LEU A 570 14.00 -17.19 -0.93
C LEU A 570 14.01 -18.40 0.01
N ILE A 571 13.05 -19.31 -0.16
CA ILE A 571 12.90 -20.53 0.67
C ILE A 571 14.14 -21.41 0.51
N VAL A 572 14.72 -21.43 -0.69
CA VAL A 572 15.94 -22.18 -1.01
C VAL A 572 17.20 -21.53 -0.42
N ALA A 573 17.21 -20.20 -0.30
CA ALA A 573 18.43 -19.44 0.00
C ALA A 573 18.57 -18.97 1.46
N THR A 574 17.51 -18.97 2.27
CA THR A 574 17.52 -18.36 3.62
C THR A 574 16.78 -19.15 4.68
N ASN A 575 17.24 -19.10 5.94
CA ASN A 575 16.55 -19.62 7.13
C ASN A 575 15.54 -18.62 7.72
N TYR A 576 14.49 -18.26 6.97
CA TYR A 576 13.49 -17.32 7.48
C TYR A 576 12.43 -17.97 8.40
N GLY A 577 12.67 -19.22 8.79
CA GLY A 577 11.72 -20.03 9.53
C GLY A 577 10.35 -20.08 8.86
N ALA A 578 9.31 -20.31 9.66
CA ALA A 578 7.95 -20.45 9.17
C ALA A 578 7.32 -19.16 8.60
N GLU A 579 7.99 -18.00 8.71
CA GLU A 579 7.51 -16.75 8.10
C GLU A 579 7.85 -16.63 6.60
N GLY A 580 8.73 -17.47 6.08
CA GLY A 580 9.14 -17.46 4.68
C GLY A 580 7.94 -17.54 3.71
N ILE A 581 6.93 -18.35 4.05
CA ILE A 581 5.74 -18.55 3.23
C ILE A 581 4.91 -17.26 3.06
N PHE A 582 4.82 -16.42 4.09
CA PHE A 582 4.11 -15.14 4.01
C PHE A 582 4.81 -14.18 3.05
N ARG A 583 6.15 -14.17 3.06
CA ARG A 583 6.95 -13.33 2.15
C ARG A 583 6.87 -13.82 0.71
N VAL A 584 6.94 -15.13 0.49
CA VAL A 584 6.74 -15.71 -0.86
C VAL A 584 5.37 -15.34 -1.40
N THR A 585 4.33 -15.52 -0.59
CA THR A 585 2.96 -15.17 -0.95
C THR A 585 2.81 -13.69 -1.30
N LEU A 586 3.36 -12.80 -0.46
CA LEU A 586 3.30 -11.34 -0.65
C LEU A 586 3.94 -10.89 -1.97
N PHE A 587 5.10 -11.44 -2.34
CA PHE A 587 5.79 -11.07 -3.58
C PHE A 587 5.29 -11.82 -4.82
N ALA A 588 4.62 -12.96 -4.65
CA ALA A 588 3.97 -13.70 -5.75
C ALA A 588 2.62 -13.09 -6.14
N ALA A 589 1.83 -12.67 -5.15
CA ALA A 589 0.47 -12.17 -5.31
C ALA A 589 0.26 -11.07 -6.37
N PRO A 590 1.10 -10.02 -6.51
CA PRO A 590 0.84 -8.98 -7.52
C PRO A 590 0.81 -9.56 -8.95
N TRP A 591 1.66 -10.55 -9.23
CA TRP A 591 1.72 -11.22 -10.54
C TRP A 591 0.51 -12.14 -10.76
N LEU A 592 0.10 -12.87 -9.72
CA LEU A 592 -1.09 -13.72 -9.76
C LEU A 592 -2.36 -12.89 -9.96
N CYS A 593 -2.49 -11.74 -9.30
CA CYS A 593 -3.63 -10.83 -9.49
C CYS A 593 -3.65 -10.25 -10.91
N ILE A 594 -2.49 -9.92 -11.50
CA ILE A 594 -2.40 -9.48 -12.90
C ILE A 594 -2.87 -10.59 -13.86
N LEU A 595 -2.39 -11.82 -13.65
CA LEU A 595 -2.80 -12.98 -14.45
C LEU A 595 -4.30 -13.28 -14.29
N ALA A 596 -4.83 -13.28 -13.07
CA ALA A 596 -6.25 -13.50 -12.80
C ALA A 596 -7.13 -12.45 -13.51
N ALA A 597 -6.69 -11.20 -13.56
CA ALA A 597 -7.39 -10.13 -14.27
C ALA A 597 -7.33 -10.25 -15.82
N MET A 598 -6.52 -11.16 -16.37
CA MET A 598 -6.52 -11.48 -17.81
C MET A 598 -7.66 -12.40 -18.21
N LEU A 599 -8.37 -13.03 -17.27
CA LEU A 599 -9.50 -13.91 -17.57
C LEU A 599 -10.56 -13.15 -18.40
N PRO A 600 -11.19 -13.79 -19.41
CA PRO A 600 -12.21 -13.14 -20.23
C PRO A 600 -13.37 -12.64 -19.36
N TRP A 601 -13.59 -11.33 -19.34
CA TRP A 601 -14.79 -10.79 -18.70
C TRP A 601 -16.00 -11.16 -19.55
N PRO A 602 -17.13 -11.53 -18.93
CA PRO A 602 -18.30 -11.96 -19.68
C PRO A 602 -18.85 -10.83 -20.56
N GLN A 603 -18.56 -10.91 -21.86
CA GLN A 603 -19.00 -9.91 -22.87
C GLN A 603 -20.44 -10.13 -23.35
N ARG A 604 -20.99 -11.33 -23.13
CA ARG A 604 -22.35 -11.72 -23.55
C ARG A 604 -23.40 -11.58 -22.44
N LEU A 605 -23.00 -11.21 -21.23
CA LEU A 605 -23.92 -10.99 -20.12
C LEU A 605 -24.57 -9.61 -20.22
N THR A 606 -25.81 -9.52 -19.76
CA THR A 606 -26.48 -8.22 -19.59
C THR A 606 -25.70 -7.37 -18.57
N ARG A 607 -25.75 -6.04 -18.70
CA ARG A 607 -25.10 -5.12 -17.75
C ARG A 607 -25.48 -5.41 -16.30
N ARG A 608 -26.73 -5.83 -16.05
CA ARG A 608 -27.20 -6.23 -14.72
C ARG A 608 -26.44 -7.46 -14.22
N ALA A 609 -26.38 -8.54 -15.01
CA ALA A 609 -25.65 -9.75 -14.63
C ALA A 609 -24.14 -9.51 -14.39
N THR A 610 -23.49 -8.70 -15.24
CA THR A 610 -22.08 -8.32 -15.03
C THR A 610 -21.89 -7.51 -13.75
N THR A 611 -22.79 -6.55 -13.46
CA THR A 611 -22.74 -5.77 -12.22
C THR A 611 -22.90 -6.67 -11.01
N THR A 612 -23.87 -7.60 -11.03
CA THR A 612 -24.11 -8.55 -9.94
C THR A 612 -22.90 -9.47 -9.71
N ALA A 613 -22.29 -10.01 -10.77
CA ALA A 613 -21.12 -10.87 -10.65
C ALA A 613 -19.91 -10.12 -10.08
N VAL A 614 -19.62 -8.91 -10.57
CA VAL A 614 -18.52 -8.08 -10.06
C VAL A 614 -18.78 -7.67 -8.61
N ALA A 615 -20.03 -7.28 -8.28
CA ALA A 615 -20.42 -6.96 -6.91
C ALA A 615 -20.22 -8.17 -5.99
N ALA A 616 -20.64 -9.38 -6.40
CA ALA A 616 -20.45 -10.59 -5.61
C ALA A 616 -18.97 -10.88 -5.33
N VAL A 617 -18.10 -10.76 -6.35
CA VAL A 617 -16.65 -10.93 -6.16
C VAL A 617 -16.10 -9.87 -5.20
N LEU A 618 -16.48 -8.60 -5.36
CA LEU A 618 -16.03 -7.53 -4.48
C LEU A 618 -16.55 -7.72 -3.05
N VAL A 619 -17.79 -8.14 -2.85
CA VAL A 619 -18.34 -8.45 -1.52
C VAL A 619 -17.54 -9.55 -0.85
N VAL A 620 -17.22 -10.64 -1.57
CA VAL A 620 -16.41 -11.74 -1.01
C VAL A 620 -15.00 -11.26 -0.65
N VAL A 621 -14.31 -10.58 -1.56
CA VAL A 621 -12.93 -10.12 -1.34
C VAL A 621 -12.87 -9.07 -0.23
N VAL A 622 -13.81 -8.12 -0.19
CA VAL A 622 -13.89 -7.10 0.87
C VAL A 622 -14.31 -7.74 2.20
N GLY A 623 -15.25 -8.69 2.21
CA GLY A 623 -15.64 -9.39 3.44
C GLY A 623 -14.48 -10.18 4.05
N VAL A 624 -13.70 -10.88 3.22
CA VAL A 624 -12.47 -11.56 3.66
C VAL A 624 -11.42 -10.56 4.11
N ASN A 625 -11.28 -9.41 3.43
CA ASN A 625 -10.38 -8.34 3.85
C ASN A 625 -10.75 -7.77 5.22
N VAL A 626 -12.02 -7.46 5.44
CA VAL A 626 -12.57 -6.97 6.71
C VAL A 626 -12.30 -8.00 7.81
N TYR A 627 -12.71 -9.25 7.60
CA TYR A 627 -12.52 -10.30 8.60
C TYR A 627 -11.04 -10.55 8.89
N GLY A 628 -10.22 -10.71 7.85
CA GLY A 628 -8.79 -10.98 7.99
C GLY A 628 -8.02 -9.86 8.71
N ASN A 629 -8.39 -8.60 8.50
CA ASN A 629 -7.75 -7.47 9.19
C ASN A 629 -8.25 -7.26 10.62
N THR A 630 -9.48 -7.68 10.96
CA THR A 630 -10.14 -7.26 12.21
C THR A 630 -10.39 -8.39 13.20
N ALA A 631 -10.47 -9.64 12.75
CA ALA A 631 -10.84 -10.77 13.61
C ALA A 631 -9.83 -11.06 14.74
N LEU A 632 -8.59 -10.60 14.58
CA LEU A 632 -7.50 -10.76 15.54
C LEU A 632 -7.11 -9.42 16.20
N ASP A 633 -7.97 -8.39 16.12
CA ASP A 633 -7.66 -7.10 16.73
C ASP A 633 -7.47 -7.22 18.25
N TRP A 634 -8.27 -8.07 18.91
CA TRP A 634 -8.23 -8.31 20.36
C TRP A 634 -6.84 -8.62 20.90
N ASN A 635 -6.03 -9.34 20.13
CA ASN A 635 -4.72 -9.83 20.54
C ASN A 635 -3.55 -9.28 19.72
N ARG A 636 -3.80 -8.42 18.73
CA ARG A 636 -2.74 -7.86 17.86
C ARG A 636 -2.58 -6.35 17.98
N VAL A 637 -3.69 -5.64 18.22
CA VAL A 637 -3.64 -4.19 18.42
C VAL A 637 -2.92 -3.90 19.72
N ALA A 638 -2.05 -2.89 19.71
CA ALA A 638 -1.38 -2.44 20.91
C ALA A 638 -2.39 -1.72 21.83
N SER A 639 -3.02 -2.44 22.76
CA SER A 639 -3.94 -1.86 23.77
C SER A 639 -3.32 -0.62 24.41
N ALA A 640 -4.13 0.43 24.62
CA ALA A 640 -3.67 1.67 25.22
C ALA A 640 -3.15 1.46 26.65
N ASP A 641 -3.84 0.63 27.42
CA ASP A 641 -3.49 0.25 28.79
C ASP A 641 -2.18 -0.52 28.86
N THR A 642 -2.04 -1.57 28.05
CA THR A 642 -0.82 -2.39 28.01
C THR A 642 0.38 -1.55 27.56
N THR A 643 0.17 -0.67 26.57
CA THR A 643 1.20 0.24 26.08
C THR A 643 1.65 1.24 27.14
N ARG A 644 0.76 1.70 28.02
CA ARG A 644 1.13 2.58 29.15
C ARG A 644 1.88 1.83 30.25
N ALA A 645 1.47 0.59 30.55
CA ALA A 645 2.17 -0.25 31.53
C ALA A 645 3.61 -0.58 31.10
N THR A 646 3.82 -0.95 29.83
CA THR A 646 5.18 -1.19 29.31
C THR A 646 6.00 0.09 29.24
N LEU A 647 5.40 1.23 28.90
CA LEU A 647 6.09 2.52 28.94
C LEU A 647 6.52 2.92 30.37
N ALA A 648 5.71 2.63 31.38
CA ALA A 648 6.06 2.86 32.78
C ALA A 648 7.31 2.05 33.16
N PHE A 649 7.33 0.75 32.83
CA PHE A 649 8.52 -0.09 32.99
C PHE A 649 9.74 0.51 32.29
N GLU A 650 9.62 0.86 31.01
CA GLU A 650 10.76 1.37 30.24
C GLU A 650 11.31 2.71 30.76
N THR A 651 10.43 3.56 31.28
CA THR A 651 10.82 4.89 31.77
C THR A 651 11.48 4.79 33.14
N GLU A 652 10.88 4.02 34.05
CA GLU A 652 11.24 4.01 35.47
C GLU A 652 12.30 2.97 35.83
N ALA A 653 12.34 1.83 35.14
CA ALA A 653 13.26 0.76 35.48
C ALA A 653 14.72 1.16 35.21
N PRO A 654 15.66 0.80 36.12
CA PRO A 654 17.08 0.98 35.89
C PRO A 654 17.59 0.06 34.77
N ALA A 655 18.72 0.42 34.16
CA ALA A 655 19.39 -0.44 33.18
C ALA A 655 19.70 -1.82 33.78
N GLY A 656 19.56 -2.86 32.96
CA GLY A 656 19.71 -4.26 33.38
C GLY A 656 18.47 -4.87 34.03
N SER A 657 17.36 -4.13 34.18
CA SER A 657 16.09 -4.69 34.69
C SER A 657 15.46 -5.65 33.68
N ALA A 658 14.66 -6.58 34.19
CA ALA A 658 13.96 -7.57 33.38
C ALA A 658 12.44 -7.55 33.64
N LEU A 659 11.66 -7.66 32.56
CA LEU A 659 10.21 -7.79 32.58
C LEU A 659 9.80 -9.21 32.19
N LEU A 660 9.20 -9.93 33.14
CA LEU A 660 8.47 -11.16 32.88
C LEU A 660 7.19 -10.84 32.11
N VAL A 661 7.03 -11.51 30.98
CA VAL A 661 5.78 -11.57 30.21
C VAL A 661 5.18 -12.96 30.46
N PRO A 662 4.17 -13.08 31.34
CA PRO A 662 3.57 -14.36 31.74
C PRO A 662 2.60 -14.91 30.68
N GLY A 663 2.95 -14.75 29.40
CA GLY A 663 2.24 -15.20 28.21
C GLY A 663 3.18 -15.10 27.00
N ASN A 664 2.64 -15.11 25.77
CA ASN A 664 3.51 -15.08 24.59
C ASN A 664 4.18 -13.70 24.39
N GLY A 665 5.50 -13.68 24.17
CA GLY A 665 6.26 -12.44 23.95
C GLY A 665 5.83 -11.63 22.72
N ASN A 666 5.19 -12.26 21.73
CA ASN A 666 4.66 -11.57 20.55
C ASN A 666 3.44 -10.69 20.85
N ALA A 667 2.88 -10.76 22.06
CA ALA A 667 1.68 -10.03 22.46
C ALA A 667 1.98 -8.73 23.25
N THR A 668 3.25 -8.44 23.54
CA THR A 668 3.64 -7.29 24.35
C THR A 668 4.13 -6.12 23.49
N PRO A 669 3.47 -4.95 23.52
CA PRO A 669 4.01 -3.73 22.92
C PRO A 669 5.14 -3.18 23.81
N GLY A 670 6.35 -3.72 23.67
CA GLY A 670 7.54 -3.30 24.40
C GLY A 670 8.68 -2.84 23.50
N ALA A 671 9.79 -2.46 24.12
CA ALA A 671 10.99 -1.92 23.48
C ALA A 671 10.73 -0.64 22.68
N ARG A 672 9.98 0.32 23.25
CA ARG A 672 9.56 1.57 22.58
C ARG A 672 10.43 2.80 22.88
N THR A 673 11.34 2.72 23.82
CA THR A 673 12.28 3.80 24.19
C THR A 673 13.72 3.50 23.77
N ALA A 674 14.60 4.50 23.83
CA ALA A 674 16.03 4.33 23.58
C ALA A 674 16.71 3.29 24.51
N LYS A 675 16.12 2.98 25.67
CA LYS A 675 16.59 1.93 26.60
C LYS A 675 16.29 0.50 26.15
N TYR A 676 15.72 0.30 24.95
CA TYR A 676 15.30 -1.04 24.51
C TYR A 676 16.42 -2.10 24.46
N SER A 677 17.69 -1.68 24.42
CA SER A 677 18.86 -2.57 24.50
C SER A 677 19.38 -2.78 25.93
N GLU A 678 18.92 -1.97 26.88
CA GLU A 678 19.31 -2.00 28.29
C GLU A 678 18.30 -2.77 29.17
N LEU A 679 17.11 -3.04 28.64
CA LEU A 679 16.01 -3.70 29.34
C LEU A 679 15.74 -5.07 28.73
N GLN A 680 15.47 -6.05 29.58
CA GLN A 680 15.25 -7.43 29.18
C GLN A 680 13.75 -7.74 29.18
N TYR A 681 13.28 -8.44 28.15
CA TYR A 681 11.92 -8.96 28.05
C TYR A 681 12.00 -10.47 28.06
N VAL A 682 11.47 -11.09 29.11
CA VAL A 682 11.57 -12.54 29.32
C VAL A 682 10.17 -13.12 29.13
N PRO A 683 9.87 -13.66 27.94
CA PRO A 683 8.61 -14.36 27.72
C PRO A 683 8.60 -15.68 28.46
N ARG A 684 7.42 -16.10 28.85
CA ARG A 684 7.17 -17.39 29.49
C ARG A 684 7.76 -18.59 28.73
N ASP A 685 7.82 -18.54 27.41
CA ASP A 685 8.46 -19.57 26.57
C ASP A 685 9.94 -19.80 26.94
N SER A 686 10.60 -18.81 27.53
CA SER A 686 11.99 -18.92 28.02
C SER A 686 12.09 -19.53 29.42
N LEU A 687 10.97 -19.78 30.10
CA LEU A 687 10.86 -20.24 31.49
C LEU A 687 10.12 -21.60 31.59
N GLY A 688 10.31 -22.46 30.59
CA GLY A 688 9.69 -23.80 30.56
C GLY A 688 8.33 -23.87 29.86
N GLY A 689 7.80 -22.76 29.32
CA GLY A 689 6.59 -22.75 28.51
C GLY A 689 5.30 -22.79 29.33
N TYR A 690 4.23 -23.34 28.75
CA TYR A 690 2.88 -23.33 29.34
C TYR A 690 2.63 -24.58 30.19
N ALA A 691 2.05 -24.40 31.38
CA ALA A 691 1.53 -25.49 32.18
C ALA A 691 0.27 -26.12 31.54
N ASP A 692 -0.10 -27.33 31.97
CA ASP A 692 -1.34 -27.98 31.53
C ASP A 692 -2.57 -27.12 31.90
N THR A 693 -3.42 -26.83 30.92
CA THR A 693 -4.56 -25.92 31.06
C THR A 693 -5.89 -26.66 31.27
N GLY A 694 -6.91 -25.99 31.82
CA GLY A 694 -8.23 -26.58 32.09
C GLY A 694 -8.58 -26.77 33.58
N PRO A 695 -9.53 -27.66 33.93
CA PRO A 695 -10.10 -27.75 35.29
C PRO A 695 -9.09 -28.03 36.41
N GLY A 696 -7.93 -28.63 36.08
CA GLY A 696 -6.85 -28.92 37.01
C GLY A 696 -5.74 -27.86 37.05
N TYR A 697 -5.85 -26.76 36.30
CA TYR A 697 -4.83 -25.71 36.26
C TYR A 697 -4.67 -25.05 37.64
N ASP A 698 -3.47 -25.05 38.19
CA ASP A 698 -3.12 -24.42 39.46
C ASP A 698 -2.33 -23.13 39.19
N ALA A 699 -3.05 -22.00 39.18
CA ALA A 699 -2.48 -20.69 38.90
C ALA A 699 -1.44 -20.23 39.94
N GLU A 700 -1.56 -20.65 41.20
CA GLU A 700 -0.61 -20.26 42.23
C GLU A 700 0.68 -21.07 42.14
N ALA A 701 0.58 -22.37 41.85
CA ALA A 701 1.77 -23.18 41.56
C ALA A 701 2.50 -22.65 40.33
N ASP A 702 1.74 -22.24 39.32
CA ASP A 702 2.31 -21.72 38.08
C ASP A 702 2.99 -20.35 38.24
N GLU A 703 2.36 -19.42 38.96
CA GLU A 703 3.00 -18.16 39.36
C GLU A 703 4.32 -18.42 40.10
N ARG A 704 4.32 -19.34 41.09
CA ARG A 704 5.50 -19.62 41.89
C ARG A 704 6.65 -20.17 41.05
N GLU A 705 6.34 -21.05 40.10
CA GLU A 705 7.33 -21.63 39.20
C GLU A 705 7.90 -20.56 38.26
N LEU A 706 7.05 -19.76 37.61
CA LEU A 706 7.51 -18.65 36.77
C LEU A 706 8.40 -17.68 37.53
N THR A 707 7.98 -17.27 38.73
CA THR A 707 8.75 -16.35 39.57
C THR A 707 10.09 -16.96 39.99
N ARG A 708 10.12 -18.26 40.31
CA ARG A 708 11.34 -18.99 40.67
C ARG A 708 12.30 -19.07 39.48
N GLU A 709 11.85 -19.59 38.34
CA GLU A 709 12.67 -19.75 37.13
C GLU A 709 13.16 -18.40 36.61
N PHE A 710 12.33 -17.36 36.69
CA PHE A 710 12.73 -16.01 36.30
C PHE A 710 13.82 -15.45 37.21
N ALA A 711 13.65 -15.54 38.53
CA ALA A 711 14.62 -14.99 39.49
C ALA A 711 15.94 -15.77 39.55
N LEU A 712 15.93 -17.08 39.31
CA LEU A 712 17.10 -17.95 39.29
C LEU A 712 17.80 -17.97 37.92
N GLY A 713 17.04 -17.97 36.83
CA GLY A 713 17.56 -18.16 35.48
C GLY A 713 18.07 -16.88 34.80
N TRP A 714 17.65 -15.70 35.28
CA TRP A 714 17.97 -14.42 34.65
C TRP A 714 18.59 -13.46 35.65
N GLU A 715 19.78 -12.94 35.35
CA GLU A 715 20.42 -11.88 36.14
C GLU A 715 19.84 -10.52 35.74
N ALA A 716 19.24 -9.80 36.69
CA ALA A 716 18.66 -8.48 36.49
C ALA A 716 18.85 -7.58 37.71
N THR A 717 18.92 -6.27 37.45
CA THR A 717 18.97 -5.23 38.49
C THR A 717 17.68 -5.21 39.31
N ASP A 718 16.54 -5.22 38.62
CA ASP A 718 15.20 -5.30 39.17
C ASP A 718 14.34 -6.24 38.33
N TYR A 719 13.38 -6.89 38.98
CA TYR A 719 12.47 -7.85 38.36
C TYR A 719 11.06 -7.29 38.34
N TYR A 720 10.46 -7.30 37.17
CA TYR A 720 9.09 -6.84 36.95
C TYR A 720 8.25 -7.95 36.32
N VAL A 721 6.93 -7.87 36.48
CA VAL A 721 5.97 -8.69 35.72
C VAL A 721 4.82 -7.82 35.24
N ILE A 722 4.38 -8.05 34.01
CA ILE A 722 3.19 -7.40 33.44
C ILE A 722 2.05 -8.40 33.30
N VAL A 723 0.93 -8.12 33.95
CA VAL A 723 -0.33 -8.84 33.76
C VAL A 723 -1.22 -7.95 32.90
N SER A 724 -1.53 -8.40 31.68
CA SER A 724 -2.37 -7.66 30.73
C SER A 724 -3.35 -8.58 29.98
N ASP A 725 -4.56 -8.08 29.69
CA ASP A 725 -5.60 -8.79 28.94
C ASP A 725 -5.14 -9.19 27.54
N VAL A 726 -4.28 -8.39 26.89
CA VAL A 726 -3.80 -8.68 25.52
C VAL A 726 -2.95 -9.96 25.49
N LEU A 727 -2.21 -10.25 26.56
CA LEU A 727 -1.41 -11.47 26.66
C LEU A 727 -2.32 -12.70 26.74
N GLY A 728 -3.32 -12.68 27.64
CA GLY A 728 -4.30 -13.75 27.74
C GLY A 728 -5.12 -13.93 26.47
N ALA A 729 -5.50 -12.83 25.81
CA ALA A 729 -6.20 -12.85 24.54
C ALA A 729 -5.37 -13.49 23.44
N TYR A 730 -4.06 -13.21 23.40
CA TYR A 730 -3.14 -13.84 22.46
C TYR A 730 -3.02 -15.33 22.72
N ASP A 731 -2.81 -15.70 23.98
CA ASP A 731 -2.66 -17.09 24.38
C ASP A 731 -3.91 -17.91 24.01
N GLU A 732 -5.10 -17.38 24.25
CA GLU A 732 -6.35 -18.04 23.84
C GLU A 732 -6.43 -18.16 22.31
N ARG A 733 -6.15 -17.07 21.59
CA ARG A 733 -6.28 -17.00 20.13
C ARG A 733 -5.31 -17.92 19.39
N TYR A 734 -4.17 -18.25 19.98
CA TYR A 734 -3.19 -19.14 19.36
C TYR A 734 -3.16 -20.53 19.97
N GLY A 735 -3.98 -20.78 20.99
CA GLY A 735 -4.15 -22.09 21.61
C GLY A 735 -3.06 -22.44 22.62
N PHE A 736 -2.49 -21.44 23.30
CA PHE A 736 -1.48 -21.66 24.34
C PHE A 736 -2.11 -21.86 25.72
N GLN A 737 -2.98 -20.94 26.13
CA GLN A 737 -3.70 -20.98 27.41
C GLN A 737 -5.09 -20.36 27.27
N SER A 738 -6.07 -20.83 28.04
CA SER A 738 -7.39 -20.21 28.03
C SER A 738 -7.36 -18.83 28.70
N TYR A 739 -8.14 -17.88 28.22
CA TYR A 739 -8.19 -16.53 28.82
C TYR A 739 -8.58 -16.58 30.29
N ALA A 740 -9.51 -17.47 30.68
CA ALA A 740 -9.92 -17.66 32.06
C ALA A 740 -8.78 -18.18 32.95
N ASP A 741 -7.94 -19.10 32.45
CA ASP A 741 -6.77 -19.58 33.19
C ASP A 741 -5.70 -18.48 33.31
N TYR A 742 -5.50 -17.68 32.27
CA TYR A 742 -4.64 -16.51 32.33
C TYR A 742 -5.14 -15.46 33.34
N GLU A 743 -6.45 -15.19 33.42
CA GLU A 743 -7.04 -14.33 34.45
C GLU A 743 -6.84 -14.89 35.87
N ARG A 744 -6.83 -16.22 36.03
CA ARG A 744 -6.47 -16.86 37.31
C ARG A 744 -4.99 -16.66 37.62
N LEU A 745 -4.09 -16.76 36.63
CA LEU A 745 -2.66 -16.47 36.79
C LEU A 745 -2.42 -15.02 37.20
N GLY A 746 -3.10 -14.07 36.55
CA GLY A 746 -3.04 -12.65 36.91
C GLY A 746 -3.48 -12.40 38.36
N ARG A 747 -4.53 -13.10 38.82
CA ARG A 747 -4.96 -13.05 40.24
C ARG A 747 -3.95 -13.68 41.19
N ALA A 748 -3.24 -14.72 40.78
CA ALA A 748 -2.17 -15.31 41.59
C ALA A 748 -1.02 -14.32 41.80
N PHE A 749 -0.55 -13.64 40.73
CA PHE A 749 0.43 -12.54 40.86
C PHE A 749 -0.07 -11.41 41.76
N ALA A 750 -1.34 -11.03 41.64
CA ALA A 750 -1.93 -9.98 42.48
C ALA A 750 -2.08 -10.37 43.96
N GLY A 751 -2.20 -11.68 44.25
CA GLY A 751 -2.33 -12.23 45.60
C GLY A 751 -1.00 -12.49 46.30
N ASP A 752 0.12 -12.49 45.58
CA ASP A 752 1.44 -12.74 46.13
C ASP A 752 2.09 -11.44 46.63
N VAL A 753 2.34 -11.40 47.94
CA VAL A 753 2.94 -10.26 48.66
C VAL A 753 4.36 -9.91 48.19
N ARG A 754 5.05 -10.82 47.49
CA ARG A 754 6.37 -10.54 46.91
C ARG A 754 6.30 -9.52 45.77
N TRP A 755 5.15 -9.42 45.09
CA TRP A 755 4.92 -8.53 43.96
C TRP A 755 4.24 -7.24 44.39
N GLN A 756 4.95 -6.11 44.29
CA GLN A 756 4.41 -4.78 44.58
C GLN A 756 3.91 -4.11 43.30
N VAL A 757 2.69 -3.59 43.34
CA VAL A 757 2.12 -2.81 42.22
C VAL A 757 2.93 -1.53 41.98
N VAL A 758 3.35 -1.33 40.72
CA VAL A 758 4.03 -0.12 40.24
C VAL A 758 3.08 0.73 39.40
N TYR A 759 2.30 0.08 38.55
CA TYR A 759 1.35 0.76 37.67
C TYR A 759 0.10 -0.10 37.49
N THR A 760 -1.08 0.53 37.47
CA THR A 760 -2.36 -0.14 37.19
C THR A 760 -3.19 0.69 36.23
N SER A 761 -3.79 0.00 35.26
CA SER A 761 -4.85 0.47 34.38
C SER A 761 -5.97 -0.58 34.31
N PRO A 762 -7.15 -0.27 33.73
CA PRO A 762 -8.28 -1.20 33.70
C PRO A 762 -7.95 -2.62 33.19
N THR A 763 -7.07 -2.75 32.20
CA THR A 763 -6.74 -4.02 31.54
C THR A 763 -5.26 -4.42 31.63
N ALA A 764 -4.46 -3.70 32.45
CA ALA A 764 -3.04 -4.03 32.64
C ALA A 764 -2.52 -3.59 34.02
N THR A 765 -1.71 -4.43 34.66
CA THR A 765 -1.00 -4.11 35.89
C THR A 765 0.47 -4.52 35.79
N LEU A 766 1.36 -3.62 36.19
CA LEU A 766 2.80 -3.84 36.29
C LEU A 766 3.17 -3.97 37.76
N TYR A 767 3.91 -5.02 38.07
CA TYR A 767 4.44 -5.29 39.41
C TYR A 767 5.96 -5.30 39.41
N ARG A 768 6.56 -5.04 40.56
CA ARG A 768 7.99 -5.20 40.84
C ARG A 768 8.18 -6.19 41.98
N LEU A 769 9.17 -7.08 41.85
CA LEU A 769 9.53 -8.02 42.89
C LEU A 769 10.28 -7.29 44.02
N THR A 770 9.80 -7.44 45.25
CA THR A 770 10.32 -6.68 46.42
C THR A 770 11.56 -7.29 47.05
N ASP A 771 11.68 -8.62 47.06
CA ASP A 771 12.83 -9.34 47.60
C ASP A 771 13.27 -10.48 46.65
N PRO A 772 14.08 -10.17 45.62
CA PRO A 772 14.61 -11.19 44.71
C PRO A 772 15.52 -12.21 45.41
N ALA A 773 16.19 -11.83 46.51
CA ALA A 773 17.11 -12.71 47.22
C ALA A 773 16.35 -13.84 47.94
N ALA A 774 15.22 -13.52 48.57
CA ALA A 774 14.35 -14.52 49.19
C ALA A 774 13.82 -15.59 48.22
N VAL A 775 13.67 -15.25 46.93
CA VAL A 775 13.25 -16.23 45.90
C VAL A 775 14.40 -17.13 45.48
N ARG A 776 15.64 -16.63 45.49
CA ARG A 776 16.83 -17.39 45.08
C ARG A 776 17.34 -18.39 46.12
N GLY A 777 17.00 -18.17 47.40
CA GLY A 777 17.42 -19.02 48.52
C GLY A 777 18.67 -18.48 49.20
#